data_AF-A0A0F9R831-F1
#
_entry.id   AF-A0A0F9R831-F1
#
_cell.length_a   1.000
_cell.length_b   1.000
_cell.length_c   1.000
_cell.angle_alpha   90.00
_cell.angle_beta   90.00
_cell.angle_gamma   90.00
#
_symmetry.space_group_name_H-M   'P 1'
#
loop_
_entity.id
_entity.type
_entity.pdbx_description
1 polymer ?
#
loop_
_entity_poly.entity_id
_entity_poly.type
_entity_poly.pdbx_seq_one_letter_code
_entity_poly.pdbx_strand_id
1 'polypeptide(L)'
;MSNNTEMMKALNTEISQLEKDIRVQKLNNEIKRLERVIQLKEEIARHEAFLSHAKREICDQETLDRRTDLLLVNIAAEFNRINSITKAGIIMTTEVIDYVLWIKFSREDVEKCLQIPLPTVGKNGIEFLKNNDVVRVLCDFWLEREQKKMNFHQIVESLLCEDVNVIIPSQMSGSPMVHKIVKSFDRDRVVYMVSETQRLLNSVINIMPLHETDMNSWAMNHRLIIIDPVFEYISDPNEKLEYQVDKNKRYYGKFGWTAIGLSDGVLSDKNYLMTTDLRDITPFGQYHNPQRNLYSTLGMKGDELPNIRSESIQKLVEKGIDRKGWNMVTAIIDTVLNFEDQILADNRHRGLSHTVTKRFAIYGDHILAKAGKEVRTGDVLGFSKDGQPVMMDMRCDEAKITKVNRTVTDLNGEQIKLVVVTVKGKRFLRDGSKFSNLHGNKGIIRFMDLGHQVDPRTGEEVQIDVMMSGTSINKRKNFGQILEALANNLNEGNVPIVVKDDILVEKSKLEAALESKGFPKDGTSMIDTYFGESQAIVGKMFWGVTKDPEDQLWEEDRTELTNNRELRTSGLKFSHVEMKALTTRFGQGNPLLEEIMSYSQGVSMLQDGIDILRSAKGEIDAGIPVIDAKDVACVDTTQGIFHDLANIKGTIVDDEYMPEGFILRIPSYFQAIVDKEDAESYTMGLPQEILDPGQKIEYIYNTIFIPNALSRRCWRHPSGKWGLNTVGLYVNHIVIASHKFIETGDVNDQNELMRAVTRYFQNVSRMMGGKNGELSTYGMAVRYPYSSRATAALADNEDDYPTELKHCVVDNLPKNTIEIHSDMARALKVKTGDVVLAERFPCLGFMSIRPQYVRVTNDPQCKYVIRVSGNSLTSENLDFDGDSLFIASFHNPASIELLRKEMREPNDLCNRIIESMNAKKVPKHREMTLDDFQICKFPKPTNEEHAELVRKATGVKSHTGPVIALAYNLMRIVERCVPYTEAESHVHLEVLLDFLGNTVFRQKHGIKSLQEEATDAICVADTEKMVGLGFDREASQLLCDLILLEAASLRIWDLVSFHQAAKEGRGSKIINFIVRRKNKIYFASRALLGPFNLLDHLRSAPLDLPSFMLFRILKSKREDVEDVLDRIKAKKIKVRNVLTTENMRAAYEELAAYIDKILIKGD
;
A
#
# COMPACT_ATOMS: atom_id res chain seq x y z
N MET A 1 6.20 71.86 70.45
CA MET A 1 6.22 70.39 70.65
C MET A 1 4.99 69.66 70.08
N SER A 2 3.96 70.31 69.51
CA SER A 2 2.78 69.59 68.97
C SER A 2 2.95 69.01 67.56
N ASN A 3 3.80 69.58 66.69
CA ASN A 3 3.95 69.10 65.31
C ASN A 3 4.66 67.73 65.17
N ASN A 4 5.55 67.37 66.09
CA ASN A 4 6.23 66.06 66.02
C ASN A 4 5.30 64.89 66.37
N THR A 5 4.27 65.13 67.18
CA THR A 5 3.34 64.07 67.62
C THR A 5 2.36 63.69 66.52
N GLU A 6 1.88 64.66 65.74
CA GLU A 6 1.02 64.38 64.57
C GLU A 6 1.79 63.70 63.45
N MET A 7 3.03 64.15 63.19
CA MET A 7 3.88 63.52 62.18
C MET A 7 4.23 62.07 62.54
N MET A 8 4.53 61.78 63.81
CA MET A 8 4.75 60.40 64.28
C MET A 8 3.48 59.54 64.23
N LYS A 9 2.29 60.11 64.47
CA LYS A 9 1.02 59.39 64.28
C LYS A 9 0.76 59.08 62.81
N ALA A 10 1.00 60.03 61.92
CA ALA A 10 0.87 59.82 60.48
C ALA A 10 1.85 58.75 59.98
N LEU A 11 3.12 58.83 60.39
CA LEU A 11 4.16 57.86 60.03
C LEU A 11 3.85 56.46 60.56
N ASN A 12 3.40 56.34 61.82
CA ASN A 12 2.99 55.04 62.39
C ASN A 12 1.77 54.46 61.67
N THR A 13 0.84 55.31 61.22
CA THR A 13 -0.32 54.85 60.44
C THR A 13 0.11 54.34 59.06
N GLU A 14 1.04 55.03 58.41
CA GLU A 14 1.59 54.66 57.10
C GLU A 14 2.45 53.39 57.18
N ILE A 15 3.27 53.24 58.22
CA ILE A 15 4.02 52.02 58.51
C ILE A 15 3.05 50.85 58.77
N SER A 16 2.01 51.05 59.57
CA SER A 16 1.01 50.02 59.85
C SER A 16 0.25 49.58 58.59
N GLN A 17 -0.02 50.51 57.68
CA GLN A 17 -0.64 50.22 56.39
C GLN A 17 0.32 49.45 55.46
N LEU A 18 1.58 49.87 55.36
CA LEU A 18 2.62 49.18 54.58
C LEU A 18 2.86 47.75 55.09
N GLU A 19 2.91 47.54 56.41
CA GLU A 19 3.04 46.21 57.01
C GLU A 19 1.84 45.31 56.64
N LYS A 20 0.63 45.88 56.63
CA LYS A 20 -0.58 45.17 56.22
C LYS A 20 -0.54 44.79 54.74
N ASP A 21 -0.11 45.70 53.88
CA ASP A 21 -0.01 45.47 52.43
C ASP A 21 1.07 44.44 52.10
N ILE A 22 2.24 44.49 52.76
CA ILE A 22 3.30 43.48 52.64
C ILE A 22 2.80 42.10 53.09
N ARG A 23 2.01 42.06 54.18
CA ARG A 23 1.44 40.80 54.69
C ARG A 23 0.42 40.21 53.72
N VAL A 24 -0.43 41.03 53.12
CA VAL A 24 -1.39 40.62 52.08
C VAL A 24 -0.65 40.11 50.83
N GLN A 25 0.40 40.80 50.41
CA GLN A 25 1.19 40.39 49.25
C GLN A 25 1.92 39.06 49.46
N LYS A 26 2.48 38.83 50.67
CA LYS A 26 3.07 37.54 51.05
C LYS A 26 2.02 36.42 51.04
N LEU A 27 0.85 36.65 51.62
CA LEU A 27 -0.27 35.71 51.61
C LEU A 27 -0.72 35.36 50.19
N ASN A 28 -0.85 36.36 49.30
CA ASN A 28 -1.22 36.14 47.90
C ASN A 28 -0.19 35.32 47.13
N ASN A 29 1.11 35.55 47.38
CA ASN A 29 2.18 34.75 46.78
C ASN A 29 2.19 33.32 47.31
N GLU A 30 1.86 33.12 48.59
CA GLU A 30 1.78 31.81 49.21
C GLU A 30 0.55 31.02 48.72
N ILE A 31 -0.60 31.69 48.54
CA ILE A 31 -1.79 31.12 47.90
C ILE A 31 -1.47 30.66 46.47
N LYS A 32 -0.86 31.52 45.64
CA LYS A 32 -0.46 31.14 44.27
C LYS A 32 0.51 29.97 44.24
N ARG A 33 1.44 29.89 45.21
CA ARG A 33 2.36 28.76 45.36
C ARG A 33 1.60 27.48 45.73
N LEU A 34 0.64 27.55 46.65
CA LEU A 34 -0.18 26.41 47.07
C LEU A 34 -1.10 25.93 45.95
N GLU A 35 -1.74 26.84 45.21
CA GLU A 35 -2.54 26.52 44.02
C GLU A 35 -1.70 25.77 42.99
N ARG A 36 -0.47 26.24 42.71
CA ARG A 36 0.45 25.55 41.80
C ARG A 36 0.86 24.17 42.30
N VAL A 37 1.04 24.00 43.62
CA VAL A 37 1.35 22.68 44.22
C VAL A 37 0.15 21.74 44.15
N ILE A 38 -1.07 22.23 44.37
CA ILE A 38 -2.31 21.44 44.22
C ILE A 38 -2.47 21.00 42.77
N GLN A 39 -2.29 21.91 41.82
CA GLN A 39 -2.38 21.63 40.39
C GLN A 39 -1.34 20.59 39.96
N LEU A 40 -0.09 20.71 40.45
CA LEU A 40 0.96 19.71 40.26
C LEU A 40 0.61 18.36 40.89
N LYS A 41 0.02 18.34 42.09
CA LYS A 41 -0.41 17.09 42.74
C LYS A 41 -1.57 16.41 42.01
N GLU A 42 -2.51 17.18 41.47
CA GLU A 42 -3.59 16.67 40.63
C GLU A 42 -3.09 16.18 39.28
N GLU A 43 -2.09 16.85 38.68
CA GLU A 43 -1.41 16.36 37.49
C GLU A 43 -0.64 15.09 37.78
N ILE A 44 0.13 15.02 38.88
CA ILE A 44 0.85 13.83 39.31
C ILE A 44 -0.12 12.68 39.59
N ALA A 45 -1.20 12.90 40.33
CA ALA A 45 -2.20 11.86 40.61
C ALA A 45 -2.91 11.38 39.34
N ARG A 46 -3.24 12.29 38.41
CA ARG A 46 -3.72 11.93 37.07
C ARG A 46 -2.67 11.15 36.29
N HIS A 47 -1.39 11.50 36.41
CA HIS A 47 -0.27 10.82 35.77
C HIS A 47 -0.02 9.44 36.37
N GLU A 48 -0.11 9.27 37.69
CA GLU A 48 0.09 8.01 38.39
C GLU A 48 -1.07 7.04 38.14
N ALA A 49 -2.32 7.51 38.19
CA ALA A 49 -3.50 6.74 37.80
C ALA A 49 -3.47 6.38 36.29
N PHE A 50 -2.90 7.25 35.47
CA PHE A 50 -2.69 6.98 34.05
C PHE A 50 -1.54 5.99 33.80
N LEU A 51 -0.43 6.09 34.52
CA LEU A 51 0.71 5.16 34.40
C LEU A 51 0.35 3.76 34.92
N SER A 52 -0.54 3.65 35.92
CA SER A 52 -1.12 2.37 36.33
C SER A 52 -2.04 1.78 35.26
N HIS A 53 -2.77 2.62 34.50
CA HIS A 53 -3.57 2.20 33.34
C HIS A 53 -2.76 1.96 32.05
N ALA A 54 -1.59 2.59 31.90
CA ALA A 54 -0.72 2.47 30.73
C ALA A 54 0.11 1.18 30.76
N LYS A 55 0.39 0.64 31.95
CA LYS A 55 0.82 -0.75 32.10
C LYS A 55 -0.38 -1.64 31.78
N ARG A 56 -0.46 -2.13 30.54
CA ARG A 56 -1.43 -3.14 30.14
C ARG A 56 -1.15 -4.40 30.96
N GLU A 57 -1.87 -4.59 32.06
CA GLU A 57 -1.99 -5.91 32.67
C GLU A 57 -2.66 -6.82 31.63
N ILE A 58 -2.14 -8.04 31.49
CA ILE A 58 -2.71 -9.04 30.58
C ILE A 58 -4.18 -9.21 30.98
N CYS A 59 -5.09 -8.87 30.07
CA CYS A 59 -6.52 -9.05 30.31
C CYS A 59 -6.81 -10.55 30.28
N ASP A 60 -7.45 -11.07 31.32
CA ASP A 60 -7.96 -12.44 31.33
C ASP A 60 -9.30 -12.54 30.58
N GLN A 61 -9.73 -13.77 30.28
CA GLN A 61 -10.98 -14.01 29.58
C GLN A 61 -12.19 -13.54 30.40
N GLU A 62 -12.15 -13.70 31.73
CA GLU A 62 -13.23 -13.25 32.62
C GLU A 62 -13.49 -11.74 32.51
N THR A 63 -12.43 -10.94 32.40
CA THR A 63 -12.55 -9.49 32.20
C THR A 63 -13.15 -9.14 30.84
N LEU A 64 -12.80 -9.88 29.77
CA LEU A 64 -13.41 -9.68 28.45
C LEU A 64 -14.90 -10.09 28.43
N ASP A 65 -15.24 -11.16 29.13
CA ASP A 65 -16.63 -11.64 29.25
C ASP A 65 -17.49 -10.60 29.98
N ARG A 66 -17.02 -10.07 31.12
CA ARG A 66 -17.71 -8.98 31.84
C ARG A 66 -17.91 -7.72 30.98
N ARG A 67 -16.93 -7.37 30.14
CA ARG A 67 -17.06 -6.25 29.20
C ARG A 67 -18.08 -6.53 28.09
N THR A 68 -18.17 -7.78 27.65
CA THR A 68 -19.19 -8.21 26.68
C THR A 68 -20.58 -8.13 27.27
N ASP A 69 -20.77 -8.56 28.52
CA ASP A 69 -22.04 -8.43 29.23
C ASP A 69 -22.47 -6.97 29.37
N LEU A 70 -21.53 -6.08 29.71
CA LEU A 70 -21.81 -4.65 29.81
C LEU A 70 -22.22 -4.04 28.46
N LEU A 71 -21.51 -4.39 27.38
CA LEU A 71 -21.86 -3.98 26.01
C LEU A 71 -23.30 -4.39 25.66
N LEU A 72 -23.68 -5.64 25.97
CA LEU A 72 -25.02 -6.16 25.71
C LEU A 72 -26.09 -5.41 26.49
N VAL A 73 -25.86 -5.16 27.78
CA VAL A 73 -26.78 -4.39 28.63
C VAL A 73 -27.01 -3.00 28.05
N ASN A 74 -25.96 -2.31 27.60
CA ASN A 74 -26.05 -0.96 27.08
C ASN A 74 -26.76 -0.89 25.72
N ILE A 75 -26.46 -1.83 24.82
CA ILE A 75 -27.17 -1.95 23.53
C ILE A 75 -28.65 -2.25 23.77
N ALA A 76 -28.98 -3.18 24.66
CA ALA A 76 -30.36 -3.54 24.98
C ALA A 76 -31.14 -2.38 25.61
N ALA A 77 -30.52 -1.64 26.53
CA ALA A 77 -31.10 -0.45 27.13
C ALA A 77 -31.43 0.60 26.06
N GLU A 78 -30.49 0.90 25.16
CA GLU A 78 -30.68 1.90 24.12
C GLU A 78 -31.69 1.47 23.06
N PHE A 79 -31.69 0.19 22.66
CA PHE A 79 -32.70 -0.40 21.79
C PHE A 79 -34.10 -0.29 22.41
N ASN A 80 -34.28 -0.71 23.66
CA ASN A 80 -35.58 -0.67 24.34
C ASN A 80 -36.10 0.77 24.50
N ARG A 81 -35.19 1.71 24.78
CA ARG A 81 -35.51 3.14 24.83
C ARG A 81 -36.05 3.65 23.49
N ILE A 82 -35.38 3.37 22.37
CA ILE A 82 -35.86 3.86 21.06
C ILE A 82 -37.09 3.11 20.55
N ASN A 83 -37.18 1.80 20.79
CA ASN A 83 -38.30 0.97 20.38
C ASN A 83 -39.59 1.37 21.11
N SER A 84 -39.49 1.74 22.40
CA SER A 84 -40.62 2.29 23.16
C SER A 84 -41.04 3.69 22.68
N ILE A 85 -40.09 4.56 22.35
CA ILE A 85 -40.35 5.90 21.81
C ILE A 85 -41.04 5.83 20.45
N THR A 86 -40.55 4.97 19.56
CA THR A 86 -41.06 4.82 18.19
C THR A 86 -42.30 3.93 18.10
N LYS A 87 -42.55 3.12 19.13
CA LYS A 87 -43.58 2.06 19.13
C LYS A 87 -43.43 1.10 17.94
N ALA A 88 -42.19 0.87 17.49
CA ALA A 88 -41.92 0.12 16.26
C ALA A 88 -42.26 -1.37 16.36
N GLY A 89 -42.45 -1.91 17.57
CA GLY A 89 -42.83 -3.31 17.80
C GLY A 89 -41.72 -4.31 17.46
N ILE A 90 -40.46 -3.86 17.40
CA ILE A 90 -39.33 -4.68 17.01
C ILE A 90 -38.86 -5.50 18.22
N ILE A 91 -38.53 -6.77 18.00
CA ILE A 91 -37.91 -7.64 19.00
C ILE A 91 -36.42 -7.75 18.67
N MET A 92 -35.58 -7.41 19.64
CA MET A 92 -34.14 -7.66 19.57
C MET A 92 -33.79 -8.91 20.37
N THR A 93 -33.12 -9.87 19.74
CA THR A 93 -32.51 -11.01 20.43
C THR A 93 -31.03 -11.05 20.15
N THR A 94 -30.29 -11.75 21.01
CA THR A 94 -28.83 -11.86 20.91
C THR A 94 -28.40 -13.29 21.15
N GLU A 95 -27.44 -13.77 20.36
CA GLU A 95 -26.82 -15.07 20.55
C GLU A 95 -25.32 -14.98 20.26
N VAL A 96 -24.51 -15.82 20.90
CA VAL A 96 -23.08 -15.91 20.62
C VAL A 96 -22.81 -17.23 19.91
N ILE A 97 -22.28 -17.16 18.69
CA ILE A 97 -21.92 -18.32 17.87
C ILE A 97 -20.46 -18.15 17.45
N ASP A 98 -19.61 -19.13 17.76
CA ASP A 98 -18.18 -19.14 17.39
C ASP A 98 -17.43 -17.84 17.71
N TYR A 99 -17.63 -17.29 18.91
CA TYR A 99 -17.06 -16.01 19.36
C TYR A 99 -17.55 -14.79 18.57
N VAL A 100 -18.67 -14.88 17.87
CA VAL A 100 -19.35 -13.75 17.23
C VAL A 100 -20.66 -13.52 17.96
N LEU A 101 -20.87 -12.29 18.41
CA LEU A 101 -22.15 -11.82 18.91
C LEU A 101 -23.05 -11.47 17.71
N TRP A 102 -24.16 -12.16 17.62
CA TRP A 102 -25.22 -11.92 16.67
C TRP A 102 -26.33 -11.13 17.36
N ILE A 103 -26.67 -9.97 16.80
CA ILE A 103 -27.81 -9.17 17.25
C ILE A 103 -28.88 -9.26 16.16
N LYS A 104 -30.00 -9.88 16.48
CA LYS A 104 -31.12 -10.10 15.56
C LYS A 104 -32.22 -9.10 15.85
N PHE A 105 -32.67 -8.38 14.83
CA PHE A 105 -33.83 -7.51 14.88
C PHE A 105 -34.95 -8.17 14.09
N SER A 106 -36.10 -8.34 14.71
CA SER A 106 -37.25 -9.00 14.11
C SER A 106 -38.52 -8.17 14.27
N ARG A 107 -39.33 -8.09 13.22
CA ARG A 107 -40.70 -7.59 13.25
C ARG A 107 -41.50 -8.36 12.22
N GLU A 108 -42.58 -9.00 12.68
CA GLU A 108 -43.41 -9.88 11.85
C GLU A 108 -42.56 -10.99 11.19
N ASP A 109 -42.54 -11.09 9.87
CA ASP A 109 -41.79 -12.07 9.08
C ASP A 109 -40.36 -11.61 8.70
N VAL A 110 -40.00 -10.37 9.04
CA VAL A 110 -38.69 -9.80 8.72
C VAL A 110 -37.73 -9.94 9.89
N GLU A 111 -36.68 -10.76 9.72
CA GLU A 111 -35.53 -10.87 10.62
C GLU A 111 -34.24 -10.43 9.91
N LYS A 112 -33.42 -9.60 10.58
CA LYS A 112 -32.10 -9.18 10.08
C LYS A 112 -31.07 -9.19 11.21
N CYS A 113 -29.81 -9.51 10.88
CA CYS A 113 -28.75 -9.67 11.87
C CYS A 113 -27.54 -8.75 11.67
N LEU A 114 -26.96 -8.30 12.79
CA LEU A 114 -25.62 -7.71 12.88
C LEU A 114 -24.65 -8.70 13.52
N GLN A 115 -23.40 -8.68 13.07
CA GLN A 115 -22.31 -9.51 13.58
C GLN A 115 -21.20 -8.65 14.21
N ILE A 116 -20.87 -8.96 15.46
CA ILE A 116 -19.77 -8.32 16.19
C ILE A 116 -18.84 -9.43 16.69
N PRO A 117 -17.62 -9.58 16.15
CA PRO A 117 -16.66 -10.52 16.71
C PRO A 117 -16.30 -10.12 18.13
N LEU A 118 -16.31 -11.09 19.05
CA LEU A 118 -16.00 -10.88 20.45
C LEU A 118 -14.50 -11.08 20.71
N PRO A 119 -13.89 -10.25 21.56
CA PRO A 119 -12.54 -10.45 22.06
C PRO A 119 -12.35 -11.79 22.77
N THR A 120 -11.21 -12.44 22.54
CA THR A 120 -10.78 -13.67 23.19
C THR A 120 -9.31 -13.61 23.57
N VAL A 121 -8.92 -14.27 24.66
CA VAL A 121 -7.52 -14.38 25.09
C VAL A 121 -6.93 -15.72 24.65
N GLY A 122 -5.77 -15.67 23.98
CA GLY A 122 -4.98 -16.85 23.67
C GLY A 122 -4.25 -17.41 24.90
N LYS A 123 -3.75 -18.64 24.82
CA LYS A 123 -3.01 -19.29 25.93
C LYS A 123 -1.80 -18.49 26.43
N ASN A 124 -1.24 -17.65 25.57
CA ASN A 124 -0.05 -16.85 25.83
C ASN A 124 -0.38 -15.42 26.32
N GLY A 125 -1.65 -15.12 26.61
CA GLY A 125 -2.11 -13.79 27.04
C GLY A 125 -2.30 -12.78 25.92
N ILE A 126 -2.20 -13.20 24.65
CA ILE A 126 -2.42 -12.37 23.47
C ILE A 126 -3.93 -12.26 23.21
N GLU A 127 -4.43 -11.06 22.97
CA GLU A 127 -5.85 -10.80 22.77
C GLU A 127 -6.22 -10.71 21.28
N PHE A 128 -7.30 -11.38 20.90
CA PHE A 128 -7.73 -11.54 19.51
C PHE A 128 -9.22 -11.28 19.30
N LEU A 129 -9.59 -10.81 18.10
CA LEU A 129 -10.93 -10.95 17.53
C LEU A 129 -10.95 -12.15 16.59
N LYS A 130 -11.95 -13.01 16.71
CA LYS A 130 -12.13 -14.20 15.85
C LYS A 130 -13.45 -14.11 15.09
N ASN A 131 -13.41 -14.28 13.78
CA ASN A 131 -14.59 -14.41 12.93
C ASN A 131 -14.30 -15.31 11.74
N ASN A 132 -15.06 -16.39 11.53
CA ASN A 132 -14.89 -17.32 10.40
C ASN A 132 -13.44 -17.81 10.25
N ASP A 133 -12.84 -18.24 11.36
CA ASP A 133 -11.42 -18.58 11.52
C ASP A 133 -10.45 -17.41 11.26
N VAL A 134 -10.85 -16.24 10.76
CA VAL A 134 -10.02 -15.04 10.68
C VAL A 134 -9.72 -14.54 12.08
N VAL A 135 -8.42 -14.43 12.39
CA VAL A 135 -7.92 -13.95 13.68
C VAL A 135 -7.27 -12.60 13.45
N ARG A 136 -7.79 -11.58 14.12
CA ARG A 136 -7.20 -10.25 14.18
C ARG A 136 -6.72 -9.97 15.58
N VAL A 137 -5.65 -9.21 15.69
CA VAL A 137 -5.05 -8.86 16.98
C VAL A 137 -5.76 -7.64 17.55
N LEU A 138 -6.18 -7.73 18.82
CA LEU A 138 -6.94 -6.67 19.46
C LEU A 138 -6.04 -5.48 19.81
N CYS A 139 -6.42 -4.27 19.38
CA CYS A 139 -5.73 -3.03 19.76
C CYS A 139 -6.66 -2.17 20.61
N ASP A 140 -6.06 -1.41 21.53
CA ASP A 140 -6.76 -0.35 22.26
C ASP A 140 -6.77 0.94 21.42
N PHE A 141 -7.70 1.84 21.73
CA PHE A 141 -7.93 3.10 21.05
C PHE A 141 -7.67 4.30 21.96
N TRP A 142 -7.24 5.40 21.39
CA TRP A 142 -7.08 6.70 22.03
C TRP A 142 -7.87 7.75 21.25
N LEU A 143 -8.91 8.31 21.85
CA LEU A 143 -9.72 9.37 21.26
C LEU A 143 -9.09 10.71 21.60
N GLU A 144 -8.49 11.36 20.60
CA GLU A 144 -7.71 12.57 20.82
C GLU A 144 -8.58 13.74 21.30
N ARG A 145 -9.81 13.88 20.80
CA ARG A 145 -10.74 14.94 21.24
C ARG A 145 -11.15 14.81 22.71
N GLU A 146 -11.30 13.57 23.18
CA GLU A 146 -11.72 13.29 24.56
C GLU A 146 -10.53 13.10 25.51
N GLN A 147 -9.31 12.99 24.97
CA GLN A 147 -8.11 12.57 25.70
C GLN A 147 -8.36 11.29 26.52
N LYS A 148 -9.07 10.34 25.91
CA LYS A 148 -9.59 9.14 26.58
C LYS A 148 -9.13 7.88 25.85
N LYS A 149 -8.64 6.91 26.63
CA LYS A 149 -8.37 5.55 26.15
C LYS A 149 -9.67 4.74 26.14
N MET A 150 -9.97 4.05 25.04
CA MET A 150 -11.11 3.14 24.91
C MET A 150 -10.67 1.77 24.41
N ASN A 151 -11.27 0.71 24.96
CA ASN A 151 -11.09 -0.63 24.44
C ASN A 151 -12.08 -0.90 23.27
N PHE A 152 -11.96 -2.07 22.64
CA PHE A 152 -12.84 -2.44 21.53
C PHE A 152 -14.32 -2.44 21.87
N HIS A 153 -14.73 -3.00 23.02
CA HIS A 153 -16.13 -3.02 23.44
C HIS A 153 -16.70 -1.60 23.54
N GLN A 154 -15.95 -0.69 24.15
CA GLN A 154 -16.37 0.71 24.31
C GLN A 154 -16.50 1.41 22.95
N ILE A 155 -15.61 1.16 21.99
CA ILE A 155 -15.74 1.74 20.64
C ILE A 155 -16.98 1.20 19.91
N VAL A 156 -17.24 -0.11 20.00
CA VAL A 156 -18.44 -0.72 19.40
C VAL A 156 -19.70 -0.15 20.05
N GLU A 157 -19.72 -0.01 21.37
CA GLU A 157 -20.81 0.61 22.12
C GLU A 157 -21.10 2.02 21.61
N SER A 158 -20.09 2.89 21.56
CA SER A 158 -20.26 4.26 21.08
C SER A 158 -20.72 4.33 19.63
N LEU A 159 -20.27 3.43 18.74
CA LEU A 159 -20.75 3.38 17.35
C LEU A 159 -22.24 3.02 17.24
N LEU A 160 -22.74 2.17 18.14
CA LEU A 160 -24.12 1.67 18.09
C LEU A 160 -25.08 2.57 18.87
N CYS A 161 -24.63 3.10 20.01
CA CYS A 161 -25.46 3.76 21.02
C CYS A 161 -25.23 5.27 21.14
N GLU A 162 -24.12 5.81 20.64
CA GLU A 162 -23.79 7.25 20.72
C GLU A 162 -23.76 7.92 19.33
N ASP A 163 -23.48 9.23 19.29
CA ASP A 163 -23.30 9.94 18.03
C ASP A 163 -21.99 9.51 17.35
N VAL A 164 -22.13 8.78 16.25
CA VAL A 164 -21.01 8.27 15.43
C VAL A 164 -20.05 9.38 14.99
N ASN A 165 -20.49 10.64 14.88
CA ASN A 165 -19.60 11.75 14.51
C ASN A 165 -18.50 12.04 15.54
N VAL A 166 -18.64 11.55 16.77
CA VAL A 166 -17.60 11.64 17.80
C VAL A 166 -16.40 10.77 17.44
N ILE A 167 -16.64 9.61 16.81
CA ILE A 167 -15.59 8.62 16.47
C ILE A 167 -15.18 8.72 15.00
N ILE A 168 -16.15 8.79 14.08
CA ILE A 168 -15.93 8.83 12.63
C ILE A 168 -16.76 9.96 12.02
N PRO A 169 -16.29 11.22 12.10
CA PRO A 169 -16.98 12.34 11.47
C PRO A 169 -16.99 12.16 9.95
N SER A 170 -18.11 12.54 9.32
CA SER A 170 -18.39 12.57 7.86
C SER A 170 -19.11 11.38 7.22
N GLN A 171 -19.34 10.24 7.91
CA GLN A 171 -19.95 9.08 7.23
C GLN A 171 -21.48 9.01 7.33
N MET A 172 -22.13 9.51 8.39
CA MET A 172 -23.60 9.48 8.51
C MET A 172 -24.14 10.58 9.45
N SER A 173 -25.43 10.92 9.34
CA SER A 173 -26.12 11.91 10.20
C SER A 173 -26.09 11.54 11.69
N GLY A 174 -26.06 12.55 12.58
CA GLY A 174 -25.77 12.44 14.03
C GLY A 174 -26.84 11.79 14.91
N SER A 175 -27.22 10.55 14.60
CA SER A 175 -28.01 9.68 15.49
C SER A 175 -27.36 8.30 15.61
N PRO A 176 -27.51 7.62 16.77
CA PRO A 176 -27.01 6.26 16.99
C PRO A 176 -27.47 5.28 15.91
N MET A 177 -26.65 4.30 15.55
CA MET A 177 -26.99 3.34 14.50
C MET A 177 -28.21 2.49 14.85
N VAL A 178 -28.35 2.10 16.12
CA VAL A 178 -29.54 1.37 16.60
C VAL A 178 -30.82 2.15 16.31
N HIS A 179 -30.81 3.49 16.42
CA HIS A 179 -32.00 4.30 16.11
C HIS A 179 -32.35 4.25 14.64
N LYS A 180 -31.34 4.29 13.77
CA LYS A 180 -31.54 4.26 12.33
C LYS A 180 -32.06 2.90 11.87
N ILE A 181 -31.58 1.82 12.48
CA ILE A 181 -32.10 0.47 12.24
C ILE A 181 -33.56 0.40 12.65
N VAL A 182 -33.91 0.82 13.87
CA VAL A 182 -35.30 0.79 14.36
C VAL A 182 -36.23 1.59 13.45
N LYS A 183 -35.86 2.82 13.08
CA LYS A 183 -36.66 3.66 12.17
C LYS A 183 -36.74 3.14 10.73
N SER A 184 -35.85 2.24 10.33
CA SER A 184 -35.81 1.73 8.96
C SER A 184 -36.78 0.58 8.69
N PHE A 185 -37.28 -0.06 9.75
CA PHE A 185 -38.37 -1.02 9.65
C PHE A 185 -39.65 -0.32 9.13
N ASP A 186 -39.98 0.87 9.61
CA ASP A 186 -41.16 1.64 9.14
C ASP A 186 -41.06 2.13 7.68
N ARG A 187 -39.91 1.93 7.05
CA ARG A 187 -39.61 2.41 5.69
C ARG A 187 -39.22 1.29 4.73
N ASP A 188 -39.33 0.03 5.16
CA ASP A 188 -38.88 -1.16 4.42
C ASP A 188 -37.42 -1.05 3.92
N ARG A 189 -36.55 -0.45 4.74
CA ARG A 189 -35.13 -0.20 4.46
C ARG A 189 -34.19 -0.85 5.47
N VAL A 190 -34.69 -1.78 6.28
CA VAL A 190 -33.91 -2.43 7.34
C VAL A 190 -32.67 -3.14 6.81
N VAL A 191 -32.77 -3.84 5.68
CA VAL A 191 -31.63 -4.55 5.08
C VAL A 191 -30.47 -3.60 4.77
N TYR A 192 -30.80 -2.48 4.13
CA TYR A 192 -29.83 -1.44 3.81
C TYR A 192 -29.18 -0.88 5.08
N MET A 193 -29.97 -0.54 6.10
CA MET A 193 -29.44 0.05 7.33
C MET A 193 -28.59 -0.90 8.15
N VAL A 194 -28.96 -2.19 8.20
CA VAL A 194 -28.16 -3.24 8.85
C VAL A 194 -26.84 -3.43 8.09
N SER A 195 -26.88 -3.51 6.76
CA SER A 195 -25.68 -3.61 5.92
C SER A 195 -24.73 -2.41 6.10
N GLU A 196 -25.27 -1.19 6.17
CA GLU A 196 -24.48 0.03 6.40
C GLU A 196 -23.85 0.04 7.81
N THR A 197 -24.59 -0.40 8.82
CA THR A 197 -24.08 -0.54 10.20
C THR A 197 -22.99 -1.60 10.28
N GLN A 198 -23.16 -2.74 9.60
CA GLN A 198 -22.14 -3.78 9.51
C GLN A 198 -20.88 -3.27 8.79
N ARG A 199 -21.03 -2.47 7.72
CA ARG A 199 -19.91 -1.83 7.02
C ARG A 199 -19.12 -0.91 7.96
N LEU A 200 -19.80 -0.14 8.79
CA LEU A 200 -19.17 0.74 9.78
C LEU A 200 -18.39 -0.05 10.82
N LEU A 201 -18.99 -1.09 11.41
CA LEU A 201 -18.31 -2.01 12.35
C LEU A 201 -17.08 -2.66 11.69
N ASN A 202 -17.25 -3.15 10.47
CA ASN A 202 -16.17 -3.76 9.70
C ASN A 202 -15.04 -2.77 9.43
N SER A 203 -15.30 -1.47 9.31
CA SER A 203 -14.24 -0.46 9.15
C SER A 203 -13.31 -0.42 10.37
N VAL A 204 -13.84 -0.45 11.59
CA VAL A 204 -13.06 -0.52 12.83
C VAL A 204 -12.33 -1.86 12.97
N ILE A 205 -13.01 -2.97 12.69
CA ILE A 205 -12.41 -4.32 12.77
C ILE A 205 -11.28 -4.47 11.75
N ASN A 206 -11.45 -3.96 10.53
CA ASN A 206 -10.46 -4.09 9.46
C ASN A 206 -9.21 -3.23 9.66
N ILE A 207 -9.26 -2.21 10.52
CA ILE A 207 -8.06 -1.44 10.93
C ILE A 207 -7.13 -2.32 11.80
N MET A 208 -7.68 -3.32 12.51
CA MET A 208 -6.88 -4.23 13.33
C MET A 208 -6.04 -5.20 12.48
N PRO A 209 -4.77 -5.44 12.85
CA PRO A 209 -3.87 -6.29 12.06
C PRO A 209 -4.29 -7.76 12.11
N LEU A 210 -4.03 -8.48 11.02
CA LEU A 210 -4.18 -9.92 10.96
C LEU A 210 -3.10 -10.59 11.80
N HIS A 211 -3.44 -11.70 12.44
CA HIS A 211 -2.46 -12.53 13.14
C HIS A 211 -1.54 -13.23 12.14
N GLU A 212 -0.23 -13.04 12.29
CA GLU A 212 0.82 -13.74 11.53
C GLU A 212 1.69 -14.62 12.44
N THR A 213 2.21 -14.05 13.53
CA THR A 213 3.01 -14.73 14.56
C THR A 213 2.61 -14.23 15.94
N ASP A 214 2.90 -14.99 16.99
CA ASP A 214 2.62 -14.60 18.37
C ASP A 214 3.42 -13.36 18.78
N MET A 215 4.71 -13.26 18.42
CA MET A 215 5.50 -12.07 18.73
C MET A 215 4.97 -10.80 18.03
N ASN A 216 4.58 -10.92 16.76
CA ASN A 216 3.97 -9.80 16.04
C ASN A 216 2.64 -9.39 16.69
N SER A 217 1.82 -10.38 17.08
CA SER A 217 0.52 -10.13 17.73
C SER A 217 0.68 -9.49 19.11
N TRP A 218 1.63 -9.98 19.91
CA TRP A 218 1.97 -9.35 21.18
C TRP A 218 2.36 -7.89 20.98
N ALA A 219 3.24 -7.59 20.01
CA ALA A 219 3.62 -6.20 19.72
C ALA A 219 2.40 -5.36 19.28
N MET A 220 1.48 -5.91 18.49
CA MET A 220 0.26 -5.22 18.08
C MET A 220 -0.77 -5.05 19.21
N ASN A 221 -0.81 -5.92 20.22
CA ASN A 221 -1.56 -5.64 21.46
C ASN A 221 -0.92 -4.46 22.22
N HIS A 222 0.40 -4.29 22.19
CA HIS A 222 1.09 -3.19 22.89
C HIS A 222 1.11 -1.89 22.06
N ARG A 223 0.02 -1.64 21.32
CA ARG A 223 -0.21 -0.48 20.47
C ARG A 223 -1.53 0.20 20.84
N LEU A 224 -1.53 1.53 20.81
CA LEU A 224 -2.71 2.39 20.91
C LEU A 224 -3.03 2.99 19.54
N ILE A 225 -4.19 2.69 18.95
CA ILE A 225 -4.69 3.34 17.75
C ILE A 225 -5.26 4.70 18.14
N ILE A 226 -4.74 5.79 17.58
CA ILE A 226 -5.27 7.12 17.83
C ILE A 226 -6.38 7.41 16.83
N ILE A 227 -7.58 7.67 17.35
CA ILE A 227 -8.71 8.21 16.60
C ILE A 227 -8.68 9.71 16.79
N ASP A 228 -8.22 10.41 15.76
CA ASP A 228 -8.30 11.87 15.69
C ASP A 228 -8.86 12.29 14.35
N PRO A 229 -10.11 12.78 14.31
CA PRO A 229 -10.68 13.38 13.13
C PRO A 229 -9.77 14.40 12.44
N VAL A 230 -9.07 15.24 13.21
CA VAL A 230 -8.21 16.30 12.67
C VAL A 230 -7.15 15.68 11.78
N PHE A 231 -6.49 14.60 12.22
CA PHE A 231 -5.46 13.90 11.46
C PHE A 231 -5.95 13.40 10.09
N GLU A 232 -7.21 12.94 10.00
CA GLU A 232 -7.81 12.46 8.75
C GLU A 232 -8.15 13.63 7.79
N TYR A 233 -8.37 14.84 8.31
CA TYR A 233 -8.63 16.05 7.50
C TYR A 233 -7.36 16.81 7.12
N ILE A 234 -6.20 16.53 7.73
CA ILE A 234 -4.93 17.14 7.31
C ILE A 234 -4.56 16.58 5.93
N SER A 235 -4.68 17.45 4.93
CA SER A 235 -4.30 17.14 3.55
C SER A 235 -2.85 17.54 3.23
N ASP A 236 -2.29 18.51 3.96
CA ASP A 236 -0.92 18.95 3.77
C ASP A 236 0.09 17.99 4.46
N PRO A 237 1.05 17.41 3.70
CA PRO A 237 2.03 16.49 4.27
C PRO A 237 2.95 17.12 5.32
N ASN A 238 3.21 18.43 5.27
CA ASN A 238 4.04 19.11 6.26
C ASN A 238 3.26 19.27 7.57
N GLU A 239 2.03 19.78 7.53
CA GLU A 239 1.13 19.80 8.70
C GLU A 239 0.94 18.39 9.28
N LYS A 240 0.82 17.37 8.43
CA LYS A 240 0.65 15.98 8.88
C LYS A 240 1.92 15.45 9.55
N LEU A 241 3.09 15.81 9.04
CA LEU A 241 4.38 15.51 9.67
C LEU A 241 4.54 16.25 11.00
N GLU A 242 4.22 17.54 11.05
CA GLU A 242 4.26 18.35 12.28
C GLU A 242 3.33 17.78 13.34
N TYR A 243 2.10 17.44 12.97
CA TYR A 243 1.17 16.73 13.85
C TYR A 243 1.81 15.45 14.40
N GLN A 244 2.42 14.63 13.54
CA GLN A 244 3.10 13.42 13.98
C GLN A 244 4.26 13.73 14.93
N VAL A 245 5.08 14.74 14.64
CA VAL A 245 6.21 15.17 15.49
C VAL A 245 5.70 15.63 16.86
N ASP A 246 4.71 16.53 16.91
CA ASP A 246 4.14 17.07 18.14
C ASP A 246 3.46 16.00 18.98
N LYS A 247 2.72 15.11 18.32
CA LYS A 247 2.13 13.93 18.94
C LYS A 247 3.20 13.07 19.60
N ASN A 248 4.25 12.70 18.86
CA ASN A 248 5.33 11.87 19.41
C ASN A 248 6.07 12.60 20.54
N LYS A 249 6.28 13.93 20.44
CA LYS A 249 6.86 14.76 21.50
C LYS A 249 5.99 14.76 22.78
N ARG A 250 4.67 14.88 22.63
CA ARG A 250 3.70 14.91 23.73
C ARG A 250 3.57 13.55 24.44
N TYR A 251 3.65 12.48 23.66
CA TYR A 251 3.24 11.15 24.10
C TYR A 251 4.40 10.18 24.35
N TYR A 252 5.61 10.42 23.84
CA TYR A 252 6.76 9.54 24.06
C TYR A 252 7.10 9.35 25.54
N GLY A 253 7.25 10.45 26.29
CA GLY A 253 7.51 10.37 27.73
C GLY A 253 6.36 9.73 28.53
N LYS A 254 5.12 9.75 28.00
CA LYS A 254 3.92 9.24 28.68
C LYS A 254 3.65 7.76 28.43
N PHE A 255 3.85 7.29 27.19
CA PHE A 255 3.46 5.95 26.76
C PHE A 255 4.66 5.06 26.42
N GLY A 256 5.88 5.58 26.30
CA GLY A 256 7.04 4.82 25.83
C GLY A 256 7.33 5.11 24.35
N TRP A 257 8.11 4.25 23.68
CA TRP A 257 8.50 4.45 22.28
C TRP A 257 7.30 4.74 21.40
N THR A 258 7.27 5.90 20.78
CA THR A 258 6.17 6.29 19.89
C THR A 258 6.60 6.01 18.46
N ALA A 259 5.67 5.58 17.60
CA ALA A 259 5.71 5.41 16.14
C ALA A 259 7.00 4.90 15.42
N ILE A 260 8.23 5.28 15.79
CA ILE A 260 9.52 4.70 15.39
C ILE A 260 9.54 3.20 15.74
N GLY A 261 9.05 2.40 14.82
CA GLY A 261 8.71 1.03 15.16
C GLY A 261 7.87 0.31 14.13
N LEU A 262 7.49 0.96 13.02
CA LEU A 262 6.65 0.38 11.98
C LEU A 262 7.16 0.80 10.60
N SER A 263 6.95 -0.05 9.60
CA SER A 263 7.40 0.20 8.23
C SER A 263 7.00 1.61 7.81
N ASP A 264 7.89 2.34 7.13
CA ASP A 264 7.77 3.78 6.89
C ASP A 264 6.38 4.25 6.40
N GLY A 265 5.63 3.43 5.63
CA GLY A 265 4.28 3.79 5.15
C GLY A 265 3.19 3.79 6.22
N VAL A 266 3.40 3.12 7.34
CA VAL A 266 2.45 3.10 8.46
C VAL A 266 2.64 4.34 9.35
N LEU A 267 3.82 4.97 9.30
CA LEU A 267 4.15 6.20 10.04
C LEU A 267 3.52 7.46 9.45
N SER A 268 3.36 7.54 8.13
CA SER A 268 2.77 8.69 7.45
C SER A 268 1.24 8.65 7.46
N ASP A 269 0.65 7.46 7.35
CA ASP A 269 -0.77 7.32 7.00
C ASP A 269 -1.63 6.74 8.12
N LYS A 270 -1.04 6.16 9.17
CA LYS A 270 -1.80 5.62 10.31
C LYS A 270 -1.44 6.35 11.60
N ASN A 271 -2.44 6.56 12.46
CA ASN A 271 -2.28 7.28 13.72
C ASN A 271 -2.30 6.31 14.91
N TYR A 272 -1.15 6.12 15.58
CA TYR A 272 -1.01 5.21 16.72
C TYR A 272 0.33 5.40 17.46
N LEU A 273 0.49 4.73 18.61
CA LEU A 273 1.67 4.73 19.47
C LEU A 273 1.99 3.30 19.93
N MET A 274 3.27 2.96 20.11
CA MET A 274 3.66 1.75 20.85
C MET A 274 3.75 2.08 22.34
N THR A 275 3.47 1.10 23.19
CA THR A 275 3.48 1.29 24.66
C THR A 275 4.65 0.56 25.33
N THR A 276 5.67 0.15 24.56
CA THR A 276 6.79 -0.68 25.02
C THR A 276 8.09 -0.30 24.31
N ASP A 277 9.22 -0.35 25.02
CA ASP A 277 10.54 -0.09 24.45
C ASP A 277 11.02 -1.31 23.64
N LEU A 278 11.13 -1.15 22.31
CA LEU A 278 11.50 -2.25 21.43
C LEU A 278 12.99 -2.63 21.52
N ARG A 279 13.82 -1.84 22.21
CA ARG A 279 15.24 -2.18 22.42
C ARG A 279 15.39 -3.33 23.40
N ASP A 280 14.49 -3.41 24.36
CA ASP A 280 14.53 -4.43 25.41
C ASP A 280 14.16 -5.81 24.83
N ILE A 281 13.43 -5.86 23.72
CA ILE A 281 13.06 -7.11 23.03
C ILE A 281 14.07 -7.56 21.96
N THR A 282 15.29 -7.03 22.00
CA THR A 282 16.39 -7.40 21.08
C THR A 282 17.68 -7.55 21.90
N PRO A 283 18.43 -8.65 21.79
CA PRO A 283 19.71 -8.76 22.48
C PRO A 283 20.61 -7.62 22.01
N PHE A 284 21.23 -6.91 22.97
CA PHE A 284 22.04 -5.72 22.70
C PHE A 284 21.32 -4.60 21.92
N GLY A 285 19.99 -4.49 21.99
CA GLY A 285 19.20 -3.51 21.22
C GLY A 285 19.60 -2.05 21.47
N GLN A 286 20.26 -1.76 22.59
CA GLN A 286 20.82 -0.44 22.93
C GLN A 286 22.09 -0.10 22.13
N TYR A 287 22.67 -1.04 21.38
CA TYR A 287 23.83 -0.85 20.49
C TYR A 287 23.42 -0.65 19.04
N HIS A 288 22.14 -0.35 18.80
CA HIS A 288 21.63 -0.01 17.48
C HIS A 288 21.23 1.45 17.41
N ASN A 289 21.34 2.03 16.22
CA ASN A 289 20.52 3.18 15.89
C ASN A 289 19.05 2.85 16.25
N PRO A 290 18.40 3.66 17.11
CA PRO A 290 16.99 3.57 17.47
C PRO A 290 16.04 3.10 16.37
N GLN A 291 16.22 3.62 15.15
CA GLN A 291 15.36 3.31 14.00
C GLN A 291 15.44 1.84 13.55
N ARG A 292 16.49 1.09 13.92
CA ARG A 292 16.68 -0.31 13.52
C ARG A 292 15.98 -1.31 14.42
N ASN A 293 15.76 -0.97 15.70
CA ASN A 293 15.05 -1.85 16.64
C ASN A 293 13.58 -2.10 16.25
N LEU A 294 13.02 -1.26 15.39
CA LEU A 294 11.77 -1.51 14.67
C LEU A 294 11.72 -2.91 14.06
N TYR A 295 12.74 -3.24 13.27
CA TYR A 295 12.73 -4.46 12.46
C TYR A 295 12.87 -5.74 13.31
N SER A 296 13.15 -5.62 14.60
CA SER A 296 13.09 -6.75 15.51
C SER A 296 11.67 -7.34 15.56
N THR A 297 10.61 -6.55 15.39
CA THR A 297 9.21 -7.00 15.47
C THR A 297 8.69 -7.78 14.26
N LEU A 298 9.54 -8.04 13.25
CA LEU A 298 9.14 -8.80 12.07
C LEU A 298 8.78 -10.24 12.45
N GLY A 299 7.75 -10.78 11.79
CA GLY A 299 7.31 -12.16 11.97
C GLY A 299 8.29 -13.16 11.38
N MET A 300 9.45 -13.35 12.02
CA MET A 300 10.45 -14.33 11.65
C MET A 300 9.91 -15.75 11.81
N LYS A 301 10.16 -16.60 10.81
CA LYS A 301 9.75 -18.01 10.76
C LYS A 301 10.98 -18.93 10.77
N GLY A 302 10.83 -20.06 11.44
CA GLY A 302 11.81 -21.15 11.56
C GLY A 302 11.35 -22.16 12.61
N ASP A 303 12.25 -22.95 13.18
CA ASP A 303 11.93 -23.97 14.20
C ASP A 303 12.79 -23.89 15.48
N GLU A 304 13.89 -23.13 15.49
CA GLU A 304 14.72 -22.90 16.67
C GLU A 304 14.37 -21.59 17.40
N LEU A 305 14.87 -21.48 18.63
CA LEU A 305 14.89 -20.25 19.41
C LEU A 305 16.30 -19.63 19.38
N PRO A 306 16.42 -18.31 19.57
CA PRO A 306 17.73 -17.67 19.62
C PRO A 306 18.56 -18.13 20.83
N ASN A 307 19.86 -18.33 20.61
CA ASN A 307 20.83 -18.65 21.64
C ASN A 307 21.08 -17.47 22.59
N ILE A 308 21.11 -16.24 22.05
CA ILE A 308 21.28 -15.03 22.85
C ILE A 308 19.92 -14.32 22.95
N ARG A 309 19.48 -14.07 24.18
CA ARG A 309 18.19 -13.44 24.47
C ARG A 309 18.40 -12.29 25.42
N SER A 310 17.59 -11.25 25.27
CA SER A 310 17.44 -10.28 26.34
C SER A 310 16.55 -10.85 27.46
N GLU A 311 16.62 -10.28 28.67
CA GLU A 311 15.74 -10.68 29.78
C GLU A 311 14.26 -10.53 29.41
N SER A 312 13.91 -9.45 28.72
CA SER A 312 12.54 -9.23 28.26
C SER A 312 12.07 -10.27 27.24
N ILE A 313 12.94 -10.70 26.30
CA ILE A 313 12.61 -11.80 25.39
C ILE A 313 12.46 -13.12 26.14
N GLN A 314 13.34 -13.41 27.10
CA GLN A 314 13.26 -14.64 27.87
C GLN A 314 11.92 -14.77 28.61
N LYS A 315 11.43 -13.67 29.22
CA LYS A 315 10.09 -13.61 29.86
C LYS A 315 8.94 -13.84 28.88
N LEU A 316 9.08 -13.41 27.62
CA LEU A 316 8.07 -13.64 26.58
C LEU A 316 8.09 -15.11 26.11
N VAL A 317 9.27 -15.69 25.92
CA VAL A 317 9.44 -17.10 25.56
C VAL A 317 8.82 -18.02 26.63
N GLU A 318 8.98 -17.69 27.91
CA GLU A 318 8.33 -18.40 29.03
C GLU A 318 6.79 -18.37 28.98
N LYS A 319 6.22 -17.37 28.28
CA LYS A 319 4.78 -17.27 28.01
C LYS A 319 4.37 -17.90 26.67
N GLY A 320 5.29 -18.54 25.95
CA GLY A 320 5.06 -19.08 24.62
C GLY A 320 5.09 -18.05 23.49
N ILE A 321 5.53 -16.82 23.77
CA ILE A 321 5.66 -15.74 22.78
C ILE A 321 7.11 -15.68 22.34
N ASP A 322 7.41 -16.27 21.19
CA ASP A 322 8.77 -16.37 20.70
C ASP A 322 8.94 -15.91 19.24
N ARG A 323 10.22 -15.75 18.87
CA ARG A 323 10.65 -15.61 17.48
C ARG A 323 11.31 -16.90 17.08
N LYS A 324 10.93 -17.43 15.93
CA LYS A 324 11.49 -18.66 15.37
C LYS A 324 12.45 -18.36 14.22
N GLY A 325 13.43 -19.24 14.05
CA GLY A 325 14.54 -19.07 13.13
C GLY A 325 15.54 -20.20 13.30
N TRP A 326 16.81 -19.93 13.01
CA TRP A 326 17.94 -20.85 13.12
C TRP A 326 19.18 -20.11 13.59
N ASN A 327 20.00 -20.76 14.43
CA ASN A 327 21.28 -20.22 14.88
C ASN A 327 22.39 -20.65 13.90
N MET A 328 22.75 -19.75 12.98
CA MET A 328 23.64 -20.02 11.85
C MET A 328 25.00 -19.37 12.05
N VAL A 329 26.08 -20.12 11.79
CA VAL A 329 27.47 -19.62 11.76
C VAL A 329 27.58 -18.56 10.66
N THR A 330 27.69 -17.31 11.07
CA THR A 330 27.64 -16.16 10.17
C THR A 330 29.01 -15.51 10.08
N ALA A 331 29.52 -15.35 8.86
CA ALA A 331 30.72 -14.56 8.57
C ALA A 331 30.32 -13.15 8.10
N ILE A 332 30.88 -12.14 8.76
CA ILE A 332 30.70 -10.73 8.44
C ILE A 332 31.92 -10.27 7.63
N ILE A 333 31.73 -10.17 6.32
CA ILE A 333 32.77 -9.81 5.33
C ILE A 333 32.10 -9.18 4.11
N ASP A 334 32.73 -8.19 3.48
CA ASP A 334 32.20 -7.67 2.21
C ASP A 334 32.77 -8.49 1.04
N THR A 335 31.89 -8.93 0.14
CA THR A 335 32.20 -9.65 -1.09
C THR A 335 31.45 -9.01 -2.27
N VAL A 336 31.77 -9.41 -3.50
CA VAL A 336 31.02 -8.96 -4.68
C VAL A 336 29.54 -9.39 -4.62
N LEU A 337 29.27 -10.58 -4.05
CA LEU A 337 27.95 -11.21 -4.07
C LEU A 337 27.04 -10.87 -2.90
N ASN A 338 27.55 -10.33 -1.79
CA ASN A 338 26.71 -9.86 -0.67
C ASN A 338 26.53 -8.33 -0.65
N PHE A 339 26.77 -7.72 -1.80
CA PHE A 339 26.59 -6.29 -2.05
C PHE A 339 25.10 -5.88 -1.94
N GLU A 340 24.87 -4.64 -1.49
CA GLU A 340 23.54 -4.01 -1.36
C GLU A 340 22.44 -4.84 -0.67
N ASP A 341 22.75 -5.55 0.42
CA ASP A 341 21.82 -6.40 1.20
C ASP A 341 21.48 -7.78 0.59
N GLN A 342 22.21 -8.26 -0.42
CA GLN A 342 22.19 -9.68 -0.70
C GLN A 342 22.88 -10.45 0.45
N ILE A 343 22.29 -11.57 0.86
CA ILE A 343 22.83 -12.48 1.87
C ILE A 343 23.18 -13.78 1.16
N LEU A 344 24.36 -14.33 1.44
CA LEU A 344 24.72 -15.65 0.93
C LEU A 344 24.42 -16.67 2.03
N ALA A 345 23.81 -17.79 1.65
CA ALA A 345 23.54 -18.89 2.57
C ALA A 345 24.09 -20.20 2.00
N ASP A 346 24.49 -21.11 2.88
CA ASP A 346 25.06 -22.39 2.46
C ASP A 346 24.00 -23.33 1.88
N ASN A 347 24.38 -24.05 0.81
CA ASN A 347 23.52 -25.01 0.12
C ASN A 347 22.90 -26.08 1.03
N ARG A 348 23.53 -26.43 2.15
CA ARG A 348 23.00 -27.42 3.11
C ARG A 348 21.66 -27.02 3.71
N HIS A 349 21.38 -25.71 3.78
CA HIS A 349 20.16 -25.16 4.38
C HIS A 349 18.96 -25.15 3.45
N ARG A 350 19.10 -25.57 2.19
CA ARG A 350 17.96 -25.72 1.27
C ARG A 350 16.91 -26.72 1.79
N GLY A 351 17.31 -27.66 2.65
CA GLY A 351 16.40 -28.60 3.32
C GLY A 351 15.61 -27.99 4.49
N LEU A 352 15.98 -26.80 4.97
CA LEU A 352 15.22 -26.10 6.00
C LEU A 352 13.89 -25.62 5.41
N SER A 353 12.87 -25.59 6.25
CA SER A 353 11.54 -25.21 5.83
C SER A 353 10.76 -24.52 6.93
N HIS A 354 9.76 -23.75 6.53
CA HIS A 354 8.78 -23.18 7.44
C HIS A 354 7.37 -23.46 6.95
N THR A 355 6.43 -23.25 7.87
CA THR A 355 5.00 -23.38 7.57
C THR A 355 4.41 -22.06 7.07
N VAL A 356 3.55 -22.16 6.06
CA VAL A 356 2.59 -21.13 5.68
C VAL A 356 1.16 -21.67 5.87
N THR A 357 0.20 -20.79 6.15
CA THR A 357 -1.20 -21.18 6.28
C THR A 357 -2.08 -20.26 5.44
N LYS A 358 -2.96 -20.84 4.62
CA LYS A 358 -3.95 -20.09 3.84
C LYS A 358 -5.34 -20.67 4.07
N ARG A 359 -6.35 -19.79 4.04
CA ARG A 359 -7.76 -20.15 4.17
C ARG A 359 -8.47 -19.94 2.85
N PHE A 360 -9.39 -20.85 2.55
CA PHE A 360 -10.23 -20.83 1.37
C PHE A 360 -11.69 -20.82 1.79
N ALA A 361 -12.45 -19.88 1.26
CA ALA A 361 -13.88 -19.74 1.50
C ALA A 361 -14.66 -20.44 0.38
N ILE A 362 -15.52 -21.39 0.74
CA ILE A 362 -16.36 -22.15 -0.19
C ILE A 362 -17.82 -21.97 0.20
N TYR A 363 -18.61 -21.32 -0.65
CA TYR A 363 -20.03 -21.02 -0.39
C TYR A 363 -21.00 -22.06 -0.97
N GLY A 364 -20.49 -23.18 -1.49
CA GLY A 364 -21.32 -24.28 -2.01
C GLY A 364 -21.30 -25.52 -1.11
N ASP A 365 -22.28 -26.40 -1.32
CA ASP A 365 -22.42 -27.63 -0.53
C ASP A 365 -21.46 -28.75 -1.00
N HIS A 366 -20.92 -28.64 -2.22
CA HIS A 366 -20.01 -29.63 -2.79
C HIS A 366 -18.56 -29.39 -2.39
N ILE A 367 -18.20 -29.91 -1.21
CA ILE A 367 -16.85 -29.82 -0.63
C ILE A 367 -16.05 -31.08 -0.94
N LEU A 368 -14.92 -30.92 -1.65
CA LEU A 368 -13.98 -32.00 -1.94
C LEU A 368 -12.85 -32.10 -0.90
N ALA A 369 -12.59 -30.99 -0.21
CA ALA A 369 -11.59 -30.89 0.84
C ALA A 369 -11.96 -31.77 2.04
N LYS A 370 -10.99 -32.54 2.52
CA LYS A 370 -11.09 -33.34 3.75
C LYS A 370 -9.89 -33.03 4.63
N ALA A 371 -10.12 -32.81 5.92
CA ALA A 371 -9.02 -32.66 6.87
C ALA A 371 -8.11 -33.90 6.80
N GLY A 372 -6.80 -33.67 6.81
CA GLY A 372 -5.79 -34.71 6.63
C GLY A 372 -5.37 -34.97 5.18
N LYS A 373 -6.12 -34.50 4.18
CA LYS A 373 -5.79 -34.74 2.76
C LYS A 373 -4.63 -33.84 2.31
N GLU A 374 -3.66 -34.44 1.63
CA GLU A 374 -2.61 -33.73 0.90
C GLU A 374 -3.20 -33.08 -0.37
N VAL A 375 -2.78 -31.85 -0.63
CA VAL A 375 -3.23 -31.06 -1.78
C VAL A 375 -2.06 -30.34 -2.42
N ARG A 376 -2.16 -30.09 -3.71
CA ARG A 376 -1.17 -29.36 -4.51
C ARG A 376 -1.78 -28.06 -5.04
N THR A 377 -0.93 -27.12 -5.43
CA THR A 377 -1.37 -25.93 -6.16
C THR A 377 -2.13 -26.36 -7.42
N GLY A 378 -3.32 -25.81 -7.63
CA GLY A 378 -4.24 -26.20 -8.70
C GLY A 378 -5.24 -27.30 -8.34
N ASP A 379 -5.20 -27.88 -7.14
CA ASP A 379 -6.25 -28.83 -6.73
C ASP A 379 -7.57 -28.11 -6.42
N VAL A 380 -8.70 -28.72 -6.82
CA VAL A 380 -10.03 -28.23 -6.47
C VAL A 380 -10.34 -28.60 -5.01
N LEU A 381 -10.57 -27.60 -4.16
CA LEU A 381 -10.95 -27.79 -2.76
C LEU A 381 -12.47 -27.97 -2.58
N GLY A 382 -13.24 -27.46 -3.53
CA GLY A 382 -14.69 -27.61 -3.59
C GLY A 382 -15.24 -26.67 -4.64
N PHE A 383 -16.56 -26.52 -4.66
CA PHE A 383 -17.23 -25.66 -5.62
C PHE A 383 -18.07 -24.62 -4.88
N SER A 384 -18.07 -23.39 -5.38
CA SER A 384 -19.05 -22.40 -4.98
C SER A 384 -20.46 -22.84 -5.36
N LYS A 385 -21.47 -22.16 -4.80
CA LYS A 385 -22.90 -22.50 -5.01
C LYS A 385 -23.30 -22.53 -6.48
N ASP A 386 -22.56 -21.80 -7.31
CA ASP A 386 -22.79 -21.59 -8.73
C ASP A 386 -21.90 -22.47 -9.64
N GLY A 387 -21.21 -23.46 -9.05
CA GLY A 387 -20.42 -24.44 -9.75
C GLY A 387 -18.99 -24.01 -10.14
N GLN A 388 -18.52 -22.83 -9.73
CA GLN A 388 -17.11 -22.46 -9.96
C GLN A 388 -16.18 -23.21 -8.99
N PRO A 389 -15.04 -23.73 -9.45
CA PRO A 389 -14.12 -24.43 -8.58
C PRO A 389 -13.35 -23.44 -7.69
N VAL A 390 -13.27 -23.74 -6.39
CA VAL A 390 -12.35 -23.06 -5.47
C VAL A 390 -11.04 -23.81 -5.48
N MET A 391 -10.04 -23.23 -6.14
CA MET A 391 -8.74 -23.85 -6.36
C MET A 391 -7.77 -23.54 -5.22
N MET A 392 -6.93 -24.51 -4.88
CA MET A 392 -5.74 -24.32 -4.04
C MET A 392 -4.72 -23.47 -4.82
N ASP A 393 -4.71 -22.17 -4.57
CA ASP A 393 -3.83 -21.19 -5.24
C ASP A 393 -2.56 -20.86 -4.41
N MET A 394 -2.34 -21.55 -3.29
CA MET A 394 -1.13 -21.38 -2.48
C MET A 394 0.00 -22.22 -3.06
N ARG A 395 1.12 -21.57 -3.41
CA ARG A 395 2.37 -22.24 -3.81
C ARG A 395 3.15 -22.69 -2.58
N CYS A 396 3.41 -24.00 -2.51
CA CYS A 396 4.15 -24.65 -1.44
C CYS A 396 4.64 -26.01 -1.92
N ASP A 397 5.62 -26.57 -1.23
CA ASP A 397 6.24 -27.85 -1.59
C ASP A 397 5.40 -29.03 -1.15
N GLU A 398 4.88 -28.92 0.07
CA GLU A 398 3.95 -29.87 0.65
C GLU A 398 2.77 -29.05 1.16
N ALA A 399 1.53 -29.49 0.93
CA ALA A 399 0.36 -28.90 1.55
C ALA A 399 -0.61 -29.95 2.02
N LYS A 400 -1.24 -29.66 3.16
CA LYS A 400 -2.23 -30.52 3.79
C LYS A 400 -3.37 -29.69 4.30
N ILE A 401 -4.59 -30.14 4.05
CA ILE A 401 -5.78 -29.55 4.65
C ILE A 401 -5.78 -29.92 6.14
N THR A 402 -5.69 -28.92 7.02
CA THR A 402 -5.65 -29.13 8.47
C THR A 402 -7.01 -29.02 9.11
N LYS A 403 -7.88 -28.16 8.57
CA LYS A 403 -9.23 -27.92 9.10
C LYS A 403 -10.21 -27.69 7.96
N VAL A 404 -11.40 -28.25 8.08
CA VAL A 404 -12.57 -27.94 7.24
C VAL A 404 -13.68 -27.55 8.20
N ASN A 405 -13.96 -26.25 8.29
CA ASN A 405 -14.92 -25.71 9.22
C ASN A 405 -16.20 -25.30 8.47
N ARG A 406 -17.36 -25.73 8.94
CA ARG A 406 -18.65 -25.29 8.40
C ARG A 406 -19.20 -24.23 9.32
N THR A 407 -19.44 -23.04 8.78
CA THR A 407 -19.89 -21.87 9.53
C THR A 407 -20.95 -21.11 8.71
N VAL A 408 -21.38 -19.97 9.21
CA VAL A 408 -22.39 -19.10 8.60
C VAL A 408 -21.86 -17.68 8.59
N THR A 409 -22.04 -16.97 7.47
CA THR A 409 -21.66 -15.56 7.33
C THR A 409 -22.85 -14.72 6.88
N ASP A 410 -22.79 -13.41 7.09
CA ASP A 410 -23.84 -12.49 6.67
C ASP A 410 -23.59 -11.99 5.24
N LEU A 411 -24.62 -12.02 4.41
CA LEU A 411 -24.64 -11.34 3.12
C LEU A 411 -26.00 -10.63 2.97
N ASN A 412 -26.02 -9.30 3.04
CA ASN A 412 -27.25 -8.49 3.06
C ASN A 412 -28.17 -8.76 4.27
N GLY A 413 -27.64 -8.99 5.46
CA GLY A 413 -28.48 -9.31 6.62
C GLY A 413 -29.07 -10.72 6.58
N GLU A 414 -28.67 -11.55 5.62
CA GLU A 414 -29.05 -12.97 5.51
C GLU A 414 -27.89 -13.89 5.87
N GLN A 415 -28.22 -14.95 6.60
CA GLN A 415 -27.30 -16.02 6.96
C GLN A 415 -27.03 -16.96 5.77
N ILE A 416 -25.78 -16.99 5.31
CA ILE A 416 -25.32 -17.89 4.24
C ILE A 416 -24.32 -18.90 4.79
N LYS A 417 -24.51 -20.17 4.43
CA LYS A 417 -23.57 -21.25 4.74
C LYS A 417 -22.22 -21.01 4.07
N LEU A 418 -21.15 -21.15 4.84
CA LEU A 418 -19.78 -20.99 4.40
C LEU A 418 -18.95 -22.16 4.91
N VAL A 419 -18.14 -22.76 4.05
CA VAL A 419 -17.13 -23.73 4.45
C VAL A 419 -15.75 -23.08 4.32
N VAL A 420 -15.04 -22.98 5.44
CA VAL A 420 -13.67 -22.48 5.50
C VAL A 420 -12.72 -23.67 5.52
N VAL A 421 -11.93 -23.81 4.46
CA VAL A 421 -10.87 -24.82 4.36
C VAL A 421 -9.56 -24.16 4.73
N THR A 422 -8.91 -24.63 5.79
CA THR A 422 -7.57 -24.20 6.19
C THR A 422 -6.55 -25.18 5.65
N VAL A 423 -5.63 -24.67 4.84
CA VAL A 423 -4.51 -25.43 4.27
C VAL A 423 -3.22 -24.95 4.90
N LYS A 424 -2.45 -25.89 5.44
CA LYS A 424 -1.11 -25.69 5.96
C LYS A 424 -0.12 -26.17 4.90
N GLY A 425 0.66 -25.23 4.38
CA GLY A 425 1.74 -25.50 3.43
C GLY A 425 3.10 -25.49 4.14
N LYS A 426 4.05 -26.23 3.60
CA LYS A 426 5.47 -26.20 3.96
C LYS A 426 6.23 -25.64 2.76
N ARG A 427 7.11 -24.68 2.99
CA ARG A 427 7.99 -24.10 1.97
C ARG A 427 9.42 -24.34 2.39
N PHE A 428 10.22 -24.92 1.50
CA PHE A 428 11.66 -25.00 1.67
C PHE A 428 12.33 -23.66 1.32
N LEU A 429 13.48 -23.40 1.93
CA LEU A 429 14.27 -22.22 1.59
C LEU A 429 14.79 -22.29 0.15
N ARG A 430 14.81 -21.15 -0.54
CA ARG A 430 15.27 -21.02 -1.94
C ARG A 430 16.00 -19.71 -2.15
N ASP A 431 16.68 -19.59 -3.29
CA ASP A 431 17.10 -18.29 -3.80
C ASP A 431 15.88 -17.35 -3.83
N GLY A 432 16.05 -16.11 -3.37
CA GLY A 432 14.95 -15.15 -3.30
C GLY A 432 14.23 -15.10 -1.95
N SER A 433 14.43 -16.09 -1.06
CA SER A 433 13.91 -16.02 0.32
C SER A 433 14.49 -14.80 1.05
N LYS A 434 13.63 -14.04 1.74
CA LYS A 434 14.07 -12.86 2.48
C LYS A 434 14.35 -13.22 3.92
N PHE A 435 15.62 -13.17 4.30
CA PHE A 435 16.06 -13.35 5.67
C PHE A 435 16.07 -12.03 6.43
N SER A 436 15.91 -12.15 7.76
CA SER A 436 16.28 -11.11 8.72
C SER A 436 16.90 -11.78 9.94
N ASN A 437 17.77 -11.05 10.63
CA ASN A 437 18.20 -11.39 11.99
C ASN A 437 17.40 -10.58 13.04
N LEU A 438 17.66 -10.84 14.33
CA LEU A 438 17.03 -10.10 15.44
C LEU A 438 17.34 -8.59 15.42
N HIS A 439 18.41 -8.21 14.72
CA HIS A 439 18.97 -6.86 14.65
C HIS A 439 18.47 -6.07 13.43
N GLY A 440 17.49 -6.62 12.71
CA GLY A 440 16.81 -5.92 11.62
C GLY A 440 17.62 -5.80 10.34
N ASN A 441 18.62 -6.66 10.15
CA ASN A 441 19.38 -6.72 8.91
C ASN A 441 18.68 -7.69 7.95
N LYS A 442 17.99 -7.13 6.96
CA LYS A 442 17.22 -7.89 5.98
C LYS A 442 18.02 -8.05 4.71
N GLY A 443 17.79 -9.16 4.03
CA GLY A 443 18.38 -9.39 2.73
C GLY A 443 17.75 -10.56 2.00
N ILE A 444 17.92 -10.56 0.68
CA ILE A 444 17.54 -11.68 -0.17
C ILE A 444 18.66 -12.71 -0.13
N ILE A 445 18.29 -13.97 0.08
CA ILE A 445 19.24 -15.07 0.10
C ILE A 445 19.60 -15.50 -1.31
N ARG A 446 20.88 -15.82 -1.47
CA ARG A 446 21.41 -16.65 -2.54
C ARG A 446 22.13 -17.87 -1.96
N PHE A 447 21.78 -19.06 -2.43
CA PHE A 447 22.40 -20.30 -1.98
C PHE A 447 23.64 -20.67 -2.79
N MET A 448 24.76 -20.90 -2.11
CA MET A 448 26.02 -21.37 -2.70
C MET A 448 26.86 -22.14 -1.67
N ASP A 449 28.01 -22.66 -2.06
CA ASP A 449 28.99 -23.19 -1.10
C ASP A 449 29.77 -22.03 -0.50
N LEU A 450 29.72 -21.88 0.82
CA LEU A 450 30.37 -20.79 1.54
C LEU A 450 31.74 -21.17 2.12
N GLY A 451 32.11 -22.44 2.07
CA GLY A 451 33.32 -22.94 2.71
C GLY A 451 33.27 -22.91 4.24
N HIS A 452 34.42 -22.75 4.88
CA HIS A 452 34.60 -23.01 6.30
C HIS A 452 35.39 -21.89 6.98
N GLN A 453 35.17 -21.71 8.29
CA GLN A 453 36.09 -21.01 9.17
C GLN A 453 37.04 -22.01 9.82
N VAL A 454 38.26 -21.58 10.14
CA VAL A 454 39.17 -22.31 11.02
C VAL A 454 38.98 -21.78 12.44
N ASP A 455 38.44 -22.60 13.35
CA ASP A 455 38.24 -22.20 14.75
C ASP A 455 39.60 -21.87 15.39
N PRO A 456 39.83 -20.64 15.86
CA PRO A 456 41.15 -20.21 16.33
C PRO A 456 41.62 -20.93 17.60
N ARG A 457 40.72 -21.63 18.30
CA ARG A 457 41.03 -22.34 19.55
C ARG A 457 41.50 -23.77 19.30
N THR A 458 40.86 -24.44 18.35
CA THR A 458 41.03 -25.88 18.09
C THR A 458 41.75 -26.17 16.78
N GLY A 459 41.73 -25.22 15.84
CA GLY A 459 42.17 -25.41 14.46
C GLY A 459 41.20 -26.24 13.61
N GLU A 460 40.01 -26.58 14.14
CA GLU A 460 39.01 -27.35 13.41
C GLU A 460 38.27 -26.48 12.38
N GLU A 461 37.95 -27.09 11.24
CA GLU A 461 37.12 -26.46 10.22
C GLU A 461 35.64 -26.51 10.63
N VAL A 462 34.99 -25.35 10.63
CA VAL A 462 33.56 -25.20 10.91
C VAL A 462 32.90 -24.57 9.69
N GLN A 463 31.93 -25.26 9.08
CA GLN A 463 31.21 -24.73 7.91
C GLN A 463 30.55 -23.38 8.22
N ILE A 464 30.69 -22.44 7.29
CA ILE A 464 29.99 -21.16 7.31
C ILE A 464 28.56 -21.36 6.78
N ASP A 465 27.56 -20.89 7.52
CA ASP A 465 26.16 -21.00 7.14
C ASP A 465 25.64 -19.80 6.37
N VAL A 466 26.12 -18.61 6.72
CA VAL A 466 25.67 -17.33 6.17
C VAL A 466 26.87 -16.39 6.00
N MET A 467 26.91 -15.65 4.89
CA MET A 467 27.79 -14.50 4.71
C MET A 467 26.99 -13.22 4.49
N MET A 468 27.42 -12.14 5.13
CA MET A 468 26.76 -10.84 5.03
C MET A 468 27.73 -9.66 5.04
N SER A 469 27.31 -8.55 4.41
CA SER A 469 28.13 -7.34 4.31
C SER A 469 28.33 -6.63 5.67
N GLY A 470 29.60 -6.43 6.03
CA GLY A 470 30.00 -5.58 7.16
C GLY A 470 29.80 -4.10 6.88
N THR A 471 29.99 -3.64 5.64
CA THR A 471 29.68 -2.27 5.23
C THR A 471 28.21 -1.92 5.45
N SER A 472 27.28 -2.84 5.20
CA SER A 472 25.87 -2.66 5.52
C SER A 472 25.65 -2.46 7.02
N ILE A 473 26.32 -3.21 7.89
CA ILE A 473 26.21 -3.04 9.35
C ILE A 473 26.71 -1.64 9.77
N ASN A 474 27.86 -1.22 9.25
CA ASN A 474 28.47 0.07 9.54
C ASN A 474 27.59 1.25 9.11
N LYS A 475 27.06 1.21 7.89
CA LYS A 475 26.13 2.23 7.38
C LYS A 475 24.86 2.33 8.23
N ARG A 476 24.40 1.21 8.80
CA ARG A 476 23.15 1.10 9.58
C ARG A 476 23.33 1.36 11.07
N LYS A 477 24.55 1.24 11.58
CA LYS A 477 24.91 1.30 13.00
C LYS A 477 24.08 0.33 13.84
N ASN A 478 23.92 -0.93 13.41
CA ASN A 478 23.24 -1.99 14.16
C ASN A 478 24.23 -3.00 14.74
N PHE A 479 25.11 -2.51 15.62
CA PHE A 479 26.28 -3.24 16.12
C PHE A 479 25.97 -4.42 17.04
N GLY A 480 24.76 -4.49 17.60
CA GLY A 480 24.36 -5.58 18.49
C GLY A 480 24.47 -6.97 17.84
N GLN A 481 24.43 -7.05 16.51
CA GLN A 481 24.57 -8.32 15.78
C GLN A 481 26.01 -8.86 15.78
N ILE A 482 27.00 -7.96 15.85
CA ILE A 482 28.41 -8.31 16.05
C ILE A 482 28.58 -8.82 17.48
N LEU A 483 27.95 -8.14 18.45
CA LEU A 483 27.97 -8.57 19.84
C LEU A 483 27.25 -9.91 20.04
N GLU A 484 26.18 -10.20 19.30
CA GLU A 484 25.52 -11.51 19.27
C GLU A 484 26.48 -12.60 18.77
N ALA A 485 27.15 -12.37 17.64
CA ALA A 485 28.11 -13.32 17.07
C ALA A 485 29.25 -13.62 18.06
N LEU A 486 29.87 -12.59 18.64
CA LEU A 486 30.98 -12.73 19.59
C LEU A 486 30.53 -13.33 20.93
N ALA A 487 29.35 -12.99 21.43
CA ALA A 487 28.81 -13.58 22.66
C ALA A 487 28.56 -15.09 22.51
N ASN A 488 28.12 -15.55 21.34
CA ASN A 488 27.99 -16.97 21.06
C ASN A 488 29.35 -17.69 21.07
N ASN A 489 30.41 -17.07 20.58
CA ASN A 489 31.76 -17.65 20.61
C ASN A 489 32.28 -17.85 22.04
N LEU A 490 31.89 -16.95 22.95
CA LEU A 490 32.24 -17.03 24.37
C LEU A 490 31.36 -18.02 25.15
N ASN A 491 30.32 -18.59 24.55
CA ASN A 491 29.40 -19.51 25.21
C ASN A 491 29.96 -20.94 25.27
N GLU A 492 30.22 -21.44 26.48
CA GLU A 492 30.69 -22.81 26.72
C GLU A 492 29.51 -23.75 26.98
N GLY A 493 28.63 -23.93 25.98
CA GLY A 493 27.55 -24.92 26.05
C GLY A 493 26.33 -24.60 25.19
N ASN A 494 25.40 -25.55 25.13
CA ASN A 494 24.10 -25.39 24.46
C ASN A 494 23.05 -24.66 25.32
N VAL A 495 23.47 -23.92 26.35
CA VAL A 495 22.57 -23.17 27.22
C VAL A 495 22.39 -21.76 26.63
N PRO A 496 21.14 -21.27 26.50
CA PRO A 496 20.91 -19.92 26.02
C PRO A 496 21.50 -18.88 26.99
N ILE A 497 22.17 -17.87 26.45
CA ILE A 497 22.66 -16.73 27.24
C ILE A 497 21.54 -15.69 27.32
N VAL A 498 21.16 -15.35 28.55
CA VAL A 498 20.24 -14.24 28.82
C VAL A 498 21.07 -13.01 29.20
N VAL A 499 21.09 -12.01 28.32
CA VAL A 499 21.74 -10.73 28.56
C VAL A 499 20.75 -9.75 29.20
N LYS A 500 21.25 -8.94 30.13
CA LYS A 500 20.46 -7.84 30.69
C LYS A 500 20.06 -6.85 29.60
N ASP A 501 18.82 -6.36 29.66
CA ASP A 501 18.29 -5.39 28.68
C ASP A 501 19.16 -4.11 28.61
N ASP A 502 19.80 -3.74 29.73
CA ASP A 502 20.62 -2.53 29.89
C ASP A 502 22.14 -2.78 29.91
N ILE A 503 22.61 -3.96 29.49
CA ILE A 503 24.02 -4.36 29.55
C ILE A 503 24.97 -3.30 28.99
N LEU A 504 26.11 -3.12 29.66
CA LEU A 504 27.23 -2.30 29.20
C LEU A 504 28.38 -3.22 28.78
N VAL A 505 28.64 -3.27 27.49
CA VAL A 505 29.79 -3.92 26.87
C VAL A 505 30.91 -2.90 26.70
N GLU A 506 32.01 -3.11 27.44
CA GLU A 506 33.27 -2.38 27.26
C GLU A 506 34.16 -3.15 26.31
N LYS A 507 34.70 -2.47 25.29
CA LYS A 507 35.52 -3.10 24.24
C LYS A 507 36.72 -3.85 24.82
N SER A 508 37.46 -3.25 25.75
CA SER A 508 38.62 -3.87 26.40
C SER A 508 38.26 -5.13 27.19
N LYS A 509 37.07 -5.18 27.81
CA LYS A 509 36.58 -6.39 28.50
C LYS A 509 36.18 -7.47 27.50
N LEU A 510 35.58 -7.10 26.38
CA LEU A 510 35.26 -8.03 25.29
C LEU A 510 36.54 -8.62 24.66
N GLU A 511 37.52 -7.79 24.33
CA GLU A 511 38.84 -8.20 23.82
C GLU A 511 39.55 -9.16 24.80
N ALA A 512 39.55 -8.83 26.10
CA ALA A 512 40.13 -9.69 27.13
C ALA A 512 39.36 -11.02 27.28
N ALA A 513 38.04 -11.00 27.16
CA ALA A 513 37.22 -12.22 27.20
C ALA A 513 37.50 -13.12 26.00
N LEU A 514 37.60 -12.57 24.79
CA LEU A 514 37.97 -13.28 23.57
C LEU A 514 39.35 -13.93 23.72
N GLU A 515 40.37 -13.15 24.10
CA GLU A 515 41.73 -13.65 24.32
C GLU A 515 41.75 -14.77 25.37
N SER A 516 41.02 -14.62 26.48
CA SER A 516 40.95 -15.64 27.54
C SER A 516 40.32 -16.96 27.10
N LYS A 517 39.52 -16.93 26.03
CA LYS A 517 38.88 -18.09 25.42
C LYS A 517 39.60 -18.59 24.17
N GLY A 518 40.77 -18.02 23.83
CA GLY A 518 41.58 -18.43 22.68
C GLY A 518 41.12 -17.83 21.33
N PHE A 519 40.28 -16.80 21.35
CA PHE A 519 39.92 -16.03 20.15
C PHE A 519 40.82 -14.79 20.00
N PRO A 520 41.05 -14.30 18.76
CA PRO A 520 41.72 -13.03 18.52
C PRO A 520 41.01 -11.83 19.16
N LYS A 521 41.78 -10.83 19.60
CA LYS A 521 41.23 -9.60 20.22
C LYS A 521 40.33 -8.81 19.28
N ASP A 522 40.66 -8.81 18.00
CA ASP A 522 39.89 -8.14 16.96
C ASP A 522 38.61 -8.90 16.56
N GLY A 523 38.34 -10.04 17.20
CA GLY A 523 37.15 -10.87 16.98
C GLY A 523 37.13 -11.60 15.64
N THR A 524 38.23 -11.59 14.89
CA THR A 524 38.29 -12.22 13.57
C THR A 524 38.65 -13.71 13.65
N SER A 525 38.41 -14.43 12.55
CA SER A 525 38.83 -15.80 12.32
C SER A 525 39.21 -15.96 10.85
N MET A 526 40.14 -16.88 10.57
CA MET A 526 40.47 -17.25 9.20
C MET A 526 39.31 -18.01 8.59
N ILE A 527 38.95 -17.66 7.36
CA ILE A 527 37.95 -18.36 6.56
C ILE A 527 38.58 -18.79 5.23
N ASP A 528 38.21 -19.97 4.75
CA ASP A 528 38.50 -20.47 3.42
C ASP A 528 37.18 -20.70 2.67
N THR A 529 37.03 -20.03 1.54
CA THR A 529 35.73 -19.80 0.89
C THR A 529 35.86 -19.89 -0.63
N TYR A 530 34.76 -19.73 -1.35
CA TYR A 530 34.77 -19.76 -2.82
C TYR A 530 35.69 -18.71 -3.46
N PHE A 531 36.04 -17.62 -2.76
CA PHE A 531 36.97 -16.59 -3.23
C PHE A 531 38.38 -16.70 -2.60
N GLY A 532 38.67 -17.79 -1.89
CA GLY A 532 39.95 -18.06 -1.23
C GLY A 532 39.98 -17.70 0.25
N GLU A 533 41.20 -17.69 0.82
CA GLU A 533 41.45 -17.40 2.23
C GLU A 533 41.28 -15.90 2.56
N SER A 534 40.63 -15.59 3.68
CA SER A 534 40.46 -14.22 4.19
C SER A 534 40.21 -14.18 5.69
N GLN A 535 40.20 -12.99 6.29
CA GLN A 535 39.78 -12.74 7.66
C GLN A 535 38.38 -12.13 7.73
N ALA A 536 37.57 -12.65 8.65
CA ALA A 536 36.23 -12.15 8.92
C ALA A 536 35.88 -12.25 10.41
N ILE A 537 34.93 -11.43 10.88
CA ILE A 537 34.26 -11.71 12.15
C ILE A 537 33.29 -12.87 11.91
N VAL A 538 33.45 -13.96 12.66
CA VAL A 538 32.59 -15.14 12.53
C VAL A 538 32.00 -15.52 13.88
N GLY A 539 30.72 -15.86 13.89
CA GLY A 539 30.04 -16.39 15.08
C GLY A 539 28.60 -16.80 14.78
N LYS A 540 27.97 -17.56 15.68
CA LYS A 540 26.56 -17.94 15.50
C LYS A 540 25.65 -16.72 15.67
N MET A 541 24.71 -16.54 14.75
CA MET A 541 23.69 -15.49 14.80
C MET A 541 22.32 -16.07 14.49
N PHE A 542 21.26 -15.45 15.01
CA PHE A 542 19.90 -15.94 14.77
C PHE A 542 19.27 -15.32 13.51
N TRP A 543 18.87 -16.18 12.58
CA TRP A 543 18.26 -15.81 11.30
C TRP A 543 16.90 -16.45 11.11
N GLY A 544 16.00 -15.79 10.40
CA GLY A 544 14.67 -16.33 10.11
C GLY A 544 14.05 -15.74 8.85
N VAL A 545 13.10 -16.47 8.28
CA VAL A 545 12.40 -16.05 7.05
C VAL A 545 11.36 -14.98 7.40
N THR A 546 11.37 -13.89 6.64
CA THR A 546 10.36 -12.83 6.73
C THR A 546 9.46 -12.76 5.51
N LYS A 547 9.93 -13.20 4.35
CA LYS A 547 9.16 -13.24 3.10
C LYS A 547 9.65 -14.35 2.18
N ASP A 548 8.72 -14.92 1.43
CA ASP A 548 8.97 -16.03 0.50
C ASP A 548 8.98 -15.51 -0.95
N PRO A 549 9.88 -16.03 -1.81
CA PRO A 549 9.89 -15.65 -3.22
C PRO A 549 8.61 -16.08 -3.94
N GLU A 550 7.95 -17.14 -3.47
CA GLU A 550 6.65 -17.63 -3.95
C GLU A 550 5.58 -16.54 -4.04
N ASP A 551 5.61 -15.59 -3.10
CA ASP A 551 4.62 -14.52 -3.01
C ASP A 551 4.85 -13.44 -4.08
N GLN A 552 6.02 -13.45 -4.72
CA GLN A 552 6.43 -12.51 -5.77
C GLN A 552 6.49 -13.13 -7.15
N LEU A 553 6.35 -14.45 -7.23
CA LEU A 553 6.44 -15.21 -8.46
C LEU A 553 5.49 -14.71 -9.53
N TRP A 554 6.00 -14.82 -10.75
CA TRP A 554 5.23 -14.76 -11.96
C TRP A 554 4.45 -16.08 -12.20
N GLU A 555 3.29 -15.98 -12.88
CA GLU A 555 2.42 -17.12 -13.21
C GLU A 555 2.08 -17.07 -14.70
N GLU A 556 2.07 -18.23 -15.36
CA GLU A 556 1.88 -18.38 -16.82
C GLU A 556 0.57 -17.75 -17.32
N ASP A 557 -0.49 -17.78 -16.52
CA ASP A 557 -1.82 -17.25 -16.85
C ASP A 557 -2.08 -15.84 -16.29
N ARG A 558 -1.20 -15.32 -15.41
CA ARG A 558 -1.49 -14.09 -14.67
C ARG A 558 -1.75 -12.90 -15.57
N THR A 559 -0.96 -12.72 -16.63
CA THR A 559 -1.05 -11.54 -17.51
C THR A 559 -2.25 -11.58 -18.46
N GLU A 560 -2.91 -12.74 -18.58
CA GLU A 560 -4.16 -12.92 -19.32
C GLU A 560 -5.40 -12.75 -18.43
N LEU A 561 -5.24 -12.76 -17.09
CA LEU A 561 -6.36 -12.58 -16.16
C LEU A 561 -7.03 -11.22 -16.33
N THR A 562 -8.34 -11.26 -16.57
CA THR A 562 -9.19 -10.08 -16.66
C THR A 562 -10.13 -9.98 -15.46
N ASN A 563 -10.53 -8.75 -15.10
CA ASN A 563 -11.63 -8.52 -14.16
C ASN A 563 -12.99 -8.81 -14.81
N ASN A 564 -14.07 -8.58 -14.06
CA ASN A 564 -15.45 -8.69 -14.55
C ASN A 564 -15.78 -7.74 -15.71
N ARG A 565 -14.95 -6.71 -15.95
CA ARG A 565 -15.06 -5.76 -17.06
C ARG A 565 -14.16 -6.16 -18.25
N GLU A 566 -13.61 -7.37 -18.23
CA GLU A 566 -12.73 -7.92 -19.28
C GLU A 566 -11.41 -7.16 -19.46
N LEU A 567 -11.03 -6.35 -18.46
CA LEU A 567 -9.77 -5.61 -18.45
C LEU A 567 -8.71 -6.41 -17.70
N ARG A 568 -7.50 -6.49 -18.27
CA ARG A 568 -6.38 -7.16 -17.61
C ARG A 568 -6.10 -6.50 -16.26
N THR A 569 -5.93 -7.32 -15.24
CA THR A 569 -5.60 -6.89 -13.88
C THR A 569 -4.12 -7.02 -13.55
N SER A 570 -3.38 -7.78 -14.37
CA SER A 570 -1.96 -8.08 -14.20
C SER A 570 -1.13 -7.61 -15.40
N GLY A 571 0.18 -7.83 -15.34
CA GLY A 571 1.19 -7.31 -16.27
C GLY A 571 1.83 -6.02 -15.78
N LEU A 572 3.05 -5.75 -16.26
CA LEU A 572 3.80 -4.53 -16.03
C LEU A 572 3.00 -3.33 -16.52
N LYS A 573 2.86 -2.33 -15.65
CA LYS A 573 2.13 -1.10 -15.93
C LYS A 573 3.12 -0.07 -16.48
N PHE A 574 3.18 0.05 -17.80
CA PHE A 574 3.88 1.17 -18.45
C PHE A 574 3.03 2.42 -18.33
N SER A 575 3.38 3.29 -17.38
CA SER A 575 2.76 4.60 -17.25
C SER A 575 3.46 5.61 -18.15
N HIS A 576 2.92 6.83 -18.21
CA HIS A 576 3.60 7.96 -18.87
C HIS A 576 5.05 8.20 -18.39
N VAL A 577 5.45 7.74 -17.20
CA VAL A 577 6.84 7.84 -16.72
C VAL A 577 7.76 6.90 -17.48
N GLU A 578 7.38 5.62 -17.60
CA GLU A 578 8.15 4.63 -18.34
C GLU A 578 8.12 4.92 -19.84
N MET A 579 6.99 5.41 -20.37
CA MET A 579 6.89 5.87 -21.76
C MET A 579 7.82 7.04 -22.05
N LYS A 580 7.97 7.98 -21.09
CA LYS A 580 8.90 9.09 -21.20
C LYS A 580 10.35 8.60 -21.21
N ALA A 581 10.69 7.72 -20.27
CA ALA A 581 12.00 7.06 -20.20
C ALA A 581 12.37 6.37 -21.53
N LEU A 582 11.42 5.63 -22.11
CA LEU A 582 11.57 5.01 -23.43
C LEU A 582 11.76 6.06 -24.54
N THR A 583 11.01 7.15 -24.51
CA THR A 583 11.12 8.22 -25.52
C THR A 583 12.48 8.90 -25.47
N THR A 584 12.98 9.20 -24.28
CA THR A 584 14.28 9.86 -24.10
C THR A 584 15.43 8.94 -24.51
N ARG A 585 15.33 7.64 -24.18
CA ARG A 585 16.36 6.66 -24.51
C ARG A 585 16.38 6.29 -26.00
N PHE A 586 15.21 5.97 -26.57
CA PHE A 586 15.08 5.38 -27.91
C PHE A 586 14.57 6.36 -28.98
N GLY A 587 14.25 7.60 -28.61
CA GLY A 587 13.70 8.62 -29.49
C GLY A 587 12.17 8.63 -29.58
N GLN A 588 11.63 9.68 -30.19
CA GLN A 588 10.19 9.88 -30.38
C GLN A 588 9.60 8.87 -31.37
N GLY A 589 8.40 8.37 -31.06
CA GLY A 589 7.67 7.46 -31.96
C GLY A 589 8.35 6.10 -32.14
N ASN A 590 9.21 5.71 -31.19
CA ASN A 590 9.94 4.46 -31.30
C ASN A 590 8.98 3.24 -31.30
N PRO A 591 9.34 2.15 -32.00
CA PRO A 591 8.48 0.96 -32.11
C PRO A 591 8.03 0.32 -30.79
N LEU A 592 8.80 0.48 -29.69
CA LEU A 592 8.41 -0.04 -28.38
C LEU A 592 7.14 0.62 -27.88
N LEU A 593 7.04 1.95 -28.01
CA LEU A 593 5.84 2.71 -27.64
C LEU A 593 4.64 2.30 -28.48
N GLU A 594 4.83 2.11 -29.79
CA GLU A 594 3.78 1.66 -30.70
C GLU A 594 3.23 0.30 -30.28
N GLU A 595 4.13 -0.64 -29.98
CA GLU A 595 3.75 -1.96 -29.50
C GLU A 595 3.03 -1.90 -28.16
N ILE A 596 3.53 -1.15 -27.18
CA ILE A 596 2.86 -1.02 -25.88
C ILE A 596 1.47 -0.41 -26.05
N MET A 597 1.34 0.70 -26.79
CA MET A 597 0.06 1.37 -27.02
C MET A 597 -0.96 0.49 -27.74
N SER A 598 -0.52 -0.47 -28.56
CA SER A 598 -1.41 -1.47 -29.18
C SER A 598 -2.13 -2.37 -28.18
N TYR A 599 -1.68 -2.41 -26.92
CA TYR A 599 -2.33 -3.12 -25.81
C TYR A 599 -3.09 -2.18 -24.85
N SER A 600 -3.35 -0.92 -25.23
CA SER A 600 -4.21 -0.05 -24.42
C SER A 600 -5.59 -0.69 -24.18
N GLN A 601 -6.17 -0.47 -23.00
CA GLN A 601 -7.45 -1.08 -22.62
C GLN A 601 -8.33 -0.06 -21.89
N GLY A 602 -9.62 -0.36 -21.73
CA GLY A 602 -10.55 0.52 -21.01
C GLY A 602 -11.08 1.69 -21.84
N VAL A 603 -10.89 1.68 -23.17
CA VAL A 603 -11.34 2.77 -24.06
C VAL A 603 -12.85 2.98 -23.97
N SER A 604 -13.65 1.90 -24.00
CA SER A 604 -15.11 1.98 -23.83
C SER A 604 -15.50 2.60 -22.49
N MET A 605 -14.79 2.28 -21.41
CA MET A 605 -15.07 2.83 -20.09
C MET A 605 -14.77 4.34 -20.02
N LEU A 606 -13.65 4.75 -20.60
CA LEU A 606 -13.30 6.17 -20.67
C LEU A 606 -14.31 6.94 -21.53
N GLN A 607 -14.72 6.37 -22.66
CA GLN A 607 -15.71 6.97 -23.55
C GLN A 607 -17.08 7.06 -22.88
N ASP A 608 -17.55 5.98 -22.26
CA ASP A 608 -18.78 5.96 -21.46
C ASP A 608 -18.76 7.05 -20.38
N GLY A 609 -17.67 7.13 -19.61
CA GLY A 609 -17.50 8.18 -18.61
C GLY A 609 -17.60 9.58 -19.20
N ILE A 610 -16.95 9.83 -20.34
CA ILE A 610 -17.03 11.10 -21.06
C ILE A 610 -18.47 11.39 -21.52
N ASP A 611 -19.17 10.40 -22.08
CA ASP A 611 -20.54 10.58 -22.60
C ASP A 611 -21.56 10.76 -21.48
N ILE A 612 -21.37 10.10 -20.33
CA ILE A 612 -22.13 10.39 -19.11
C ILE A 612 -21.95 11.87 -18.72
N LEU A 613 -20.71 12.35 -18.67
CA LEU A 613 -20.41 13.75 -18.31
C LEU A 613 -20.92 14.75 -19.36
N ARG A 614 -20.94 14.39 -20.66
CA ARG A 614 -21.56 15.21 -21.72
C ARG A 614 -23.06 15.29 -21.56
N SER A 615 -23.70 14.19 -21.16
CA SER A 615 -25.13 14.19 -20.86
C SER A 615 -25.50 15.09 -19.67
N ALA A 616 -24.55 15.42 -18.77
CA ALA A 616 -24.75 16.43 -17.73
C ALA A 616 -24.99 17.85 -18.30
N LYS A 617 -24.60 18.11 -19.55
CA LYS A 617 -24.90 19.33 -20.33
C LYS A 617 -26.09 19.15 -21.29
N GLY A 618 -26.76 17.99 -21.28
CA GLY A 618 -27.73 17.62 -22.29
C GLY A 618 -27.12 17.38 -23.68
N GLU A 619 -25.79 17.28 -23.78
CA GLU A 619 -25.10 16.97 -25.04
C GLU A 619 -25.12 15.45 -25.26
N ILE A 620 -26.00 14.97 -26.14
CA ILE A 620 -26.15 13.53 -26.41
C ILE A 620 -26.17 13.28 -27.92
N ASP A 621 -25.51 12.23 -28.38
CA ASP A 621 -25.43 11.88 -29.80
C ASP A 621 -26.77 11.34 -30.32
N ALA A 622 -27.24 11.90 -31.45
CA ALA A 622 -28.56 11.59 -32.02
C ALA A 622 -28.73 10.15 -32.53
N GLY A 623 -27.64 9.39 -32.66
CA GLY A 623 -27.65 8.00 -33.12
C GLY A 623 -27.92 6.95 -32.03
N ILE A 624 -27.98 7.36 -30.75
CA ILE A 624 -28.14 6.44 -29.63
C ILE A 624 -29.65 6.27 -29.32
N PRO A 625 -30.16 5.03 -29.11
CA PRO A 625 -31.57 4.79 -28.81
C PRO A 625 -32.06 5.55 -27.57
N VAL A 626 -33.26 6.13 -27.63
CA VAL A 626 -33.91 6.78 -26.48
C VAL A 626 -35.01 5.88 -25.92
N ILE A 627 -35.00 5.65 -24.61
CA ILE A 627 -35.98 4.82 -23.90
C ILE A 627 -36.55 5.63 -22.73
N ASP A 628 -37.88 5.64 -22.58
CA ASP A 628 -38.51 6.30 -21.44
C ASP A 628 -38.28 5.48 -20.15
N ALA A 629 -38.02 6.14 -19.02
CA ALA A 629 -37.72 5.46 -17.76
C ALA A 629 -38.83 4.52 -17.28
N LYS A 630 -40.09 4.79 -17.66
CA LYS A 630 -41.24 3.92 -17.39
C LYS A 630 -41.12 2.53 -18.05
N ASP A 631 -40.38 2.44 -19.16
CA ASP A 631 -40.25 1.21 -19.98
C ASP A 631 -38.98 0.43 -19.60
N VAL A 632 -38.18 0.95 -18.66
CA VAL A 632 -36.95 0.31 -18.18
C VAL A 632 -37.23 -0.35 -16.83
N ALA A 633 -36.98 -1.66 -16.73
CA ALA A 633 -37.08 -2.37 -15.46
C ALA A 633 -35.88 -2.06 -14.55
N CYS A 634 -36.12 -2.02 -13.23
CA CYS A 634 -35.10 -1.87 -12.21
C CYS A 634 -35.03 -3.11 -11.30
N VAL A 635 -33.90 -3.24 -10.60
CA VAL A 635 -33.70 -4.22 -9.53
C VAL A 635 -34.22 -3.63 -8.23
N ASP A 636 -35.06 -4.36 -7.52
CA ASP A 636 -35.52 -3.97 -6.19
C ASP A 636 -34.38 -4.09 -5.16
N THR A 637 -33.87 -2.94 -4.70
CA THR A 637 -32.79 -2.86 -3.71
C THR A 637 -33.27 -2.83 -2.26
N THR A 638 -34.58 -2.97 -1.98
CA THR A 638 -35.07 -3.07 -0.59
C THR A 638 -34.48 -4.28 0.14
N GLN A 639 -34.12 -5.33 -0.61
CA GLN A 639 -33.44 -6.54 -0.14
C GLN A 639 -31.89 -6.45 -0.16
N GLY A 640 -31.33 -5.24 -0.31
CA GLY A 640 -29.89 -4.99 -0.33
C GLY A 640 -29.29 -4.94 -1.74
N ILE A 641 -27.97 -5.19 -1.87
CA ILE A 641 -27.23 -5.02 -3.15
C ILE A 641 -26.85 -6.32 -3.89
N PHE A 642 -27.07 -7.48 -3.28
CA PHE A 642 -26.85 -8.81 -3.85
C PHE A 642 -28.18 -9.46 -4.23
N HIS A 643 -28.30 -9.87 -5.48
CA HIS A 643 -29.54 -10.41 -6.04
C HIS A 643 -29.30 -11.73 -6.78
N ASP A 644 -30.35 -12.54 -6.92
CA ASP A 644 -30.31 -13.70 -7.82
C ASP A 644 -30.38 -13.23 -9.29
N LEU A 645 -29.81 -14.03 -10.19
CA LEU A 645 -29.75 -13.68 -11.63
C LEU A 645 -31.14 -13.42 -12.23
N ALA A 646 -32.17 -14.12 -11.77
CA ALA A 646 -33.55 -13.93 -12.23
C ALA A 646 -34.08 -12.51 -11.95
N ASN A 647 -33.61 -11.86 -10.87
CA ASN A 647 -34.00 -10.50 -10.52
C ASN A 647 -33.16 -9.44 -11.24
N ILE A 648 -32.06 -9.85 -11.87
CA ILE A 648 -31.21 -8.99 -12.69
C ILE A 648 -31.69 -9.00 -14.15
N LYS A 649 -32.12 -10.16 -14.65
CA LYS A 649 -32.48 -10.36 -16.07
C LYS A 649 -33.57 -9.38 -16.52
N GLY A 650 -33.35 -8.71 -17.65
CA GLY A 650 -34.23 -7.71 -18.25
C GLY A 650 -34.23 -6.34 -17.57
N THR A 651 -33.42 -6.14 -16.52
CA THR A 651 -33.33 -4.85 -15.82
C THR A 651 -32.23 -3.96 -16.39
N ILE A 652 -32.17 -2.71 -15.95
CA ILE A 652 -31.12 -1.76 -16.37
C ILE A 652 -29.70 -2.24 -16.10
N VAL A 653 -29.47 -3.14 -15.15
CA VAL A 653 -28.14 -3.68 -14.83
C VAL A 653 -27.88 -5.07 -15.43
N ASP A 654 -28.79 -5.57 -16.27
CA ASP A 654 -28.58 -6.77 -17.08
C ASP A 654 -27.56 -6.49 -18.18
N ASP A 655 -26.64 -7.43 -18.38
CA ASP A 655 -25.62 -7.35 -19.42
C ASP A 655 -26.20 -7.54 -20.83
N GLU A 656 -27.35 -8.21 -20.95
CA GLU A 656 -28.05 -8.42 -22.22
C GLU A 656 -29.00 -7.26 -22.58
N TYR A 657 -29.36 -6.42 -21.61
CA TYR A 657 -30.27 -5.31 -21.82
C TYR A 657 -29.53 -4.08 -22.36
N MET A 658 -29.77 -3.74 -23.62
CA MET A 658 -29.14 -2.61 -24.32
C MET A 658 -27.60 -2.62 -24.15
N PRO A 659 -26.90 -3.64 -24.70
CA PRO A 659 -25.50 -3.90 -24.42
C PRO A 659 -24.58 -2.74 -24.81
N GLU A 660 -24.91 -2.00 -25.87
CA GLU A 660 -24.15 -0.83 -26.35
C GLU A 660 -24.43 0.48 -25.58
N GLY A 661 -25.39 0.47 -24.65
CA GLY A 661 -25.87 1.66 -23.96
C GLY A 661 -27.02 2.38 -24.68
N PHE A 662 -27.62 3.34 -24.00
CA PHE A 662 -28.82 4.04 -24.48
C PHE A 662 -29.03 5.38 -23.76
N ILE A 663 -29.97 6.18 -24.25
CA ILE A 663 -30.41 7.43 -23.63
C ILE A 663 -31.66 7.15 -22.80
N LEU A 664 -31.62 7.39 -21.50
CA LEU A 664 -32.78 7.31 -20.63
C LEU A 664 -33.51 8.65 -20.60
N ARG A 665 -34.78 8.69 -21.02
CA ARG A 665 -35.65 9.84 -20.81
C ARG A 665 -36.30 9.74 -19.43
N ILE A 666 -35.95 10.67 -18.54
CA ILE A 666 -36.52 10.78 -17.20
C ILE A 666 -37.83 11.59 -17.21
N PRO A 667 -38.75 11.35 -16.27
CA PRO A 667 -40.09 11.96 -16.24
C PRO A 667 -40.13 13.45 -15.84
N SER A 668 -38.98 14.07 -15.58
CA SER A 668 -38.87 15.48 -15.20
C SER A 668 -37.70 16.12 -15.92
N TYR A 669 -37.81 17.42 -16.21
CA TYR A 669 -36.66 18.21 -16.61
C TYR A 669 -35.66 18.30 -15.46
N PHE A 670 -34.39 18.23 -15.82
CA PHE A 670 -33.23 18.46 -14.99
C PHE A 670 -32.54 19.72 -15.52
N GLN A 671 -32.10 20.57 -14.60
CA GLN A 671 -31.39 21.80 -14.93
C GLN A 671 -29.98 21.75 -14.33
N ALA A 672 -29.00 22.10 -15.16
CA ALA A 672 -27.66 22.44 -14.71
C ALA A 672 -27.38 23.90 -15.02
N ILE A 673 -26.98 24.65 -14.00
CA ILE A 673 -26.55 26.04 -14.12
C ILE A 673 -25.06 26.07 -13.79
N VAL A 674 -24.25 26.53 -14.74
CA VAL A 674 -22.78 26.57 -14.62
C VAL A 674 -22.32 28.00 -14.80
N ASP A 675 -21.42 28.47 -13.96
CA ASP A 675 -20.77 29.76 -14.12
C ASP A 675 -19.86 29.77 -15.37
N LYS A 676 -19.93 30.84 -16.18
CA LYS A 676 -19.11 30.99 -17.39
C LYS A 676 -17.62 31.15 -17.08
N GLU A 677 -17.29 31.76 -15.95
CA GLU A 677 -15.92 32.05 -15.53
C GLU A 677 -15.33 30.97 -14.62
N ASP A 678 -16.18 30.21 -13.92
CA ASP A 678 -15.75 29.11 -13.04
C ASP A 678 -16.62 27.85 -13.16
N ALA A 679 -16.17 26.88 -13.97
CA ALA A 679 -16.87 25.61 -14.14
C ALA A 679 -16.97 24.74 -12.86
N GLU A 680 -16.30 25.09 -11.75
CA GLU A 680 -16.51 24.47 -10.43
C GLU A 680 -17.74 25.03 -9.70
N SER A 681 -18.16 26.26 -10.04
CA SER A 681 -19.37 26.88 -9.52
C SER A 681 -20.56 26.46 -10.38
N TYR A 682 -21.25 25.41 -9.93
CA TYR A 682 -22.45 24.91 -10.59
C TYR A 682 -23.53 24.49 -9.60
N THR A 683 -24.78 24.50 -10.08
CA THR A 683 -25.92 23.94 -9.37
C THR A 683 -26.65 22.97 -10.30
N MET A 684 -27.08 21.84 -9.75
CA MET A 684 -27.76 20.78 -10.49
C MET A 684 -29.01 20.35 -9.73
N GLY A 685 -30.15 20.25 -10.43
CA GLY A 685 -31.39 19.78 -9.82
C GLY A 685 -32.63 20.15 -10.61
N LEU A 686 -33.69 20.55 -9.89
CA LEU A 686 -34.92 21.03 -10.51
C LEU A 686 -34.69 22.36 -11.24
N PRO A 687 -35.44 22.62 -12.32
CA PRO A 687 -35.46 23.92 -12.97
C PRO A 687 -35.80 25.04 -11.99
N GLN A 688 -34.92 26.04 -11.91
CA GLN A 688 -35.07 27.25 -11.11
C GLN A 688 -34.74 28.49 -11.96
N GLU A 689 -35.22 29.65 -11.52
CA GLU A 689 -34.96 30.93 -12.19
C GLU A 689 -33.49 31.34 -12.02
N ILE A 690 -32.88 31.86 -13.10
CA ILE A 690 -31.47 32.25 -13.12
C ILE A 690 -31.35 33.71 -12.70
N LEU A 691 -30.81 33.94 -11.50
CA LEU A 691 -30.61 35.28 -10.93
C LEU A 691 -29.57 36.14 -11.69
N ASP A 692 -28.76 35.55 -12.57
CA ASP A 692 -27.80 36.26 -13.44
C ASP A 692 -27.50 35.48 -14.75
N PRO A 693 -28.33 35.63 -15.80
CA PRO A 693 -28.16 34.90 -17.07
C PRO A 693 -26.97 35.40 -17.89
N GLY A 694 -26.42 36.58 -17.58
CA GLY A 694 -25.24 37.13 -18.27
C GLY A 694 -23.98 36.33 -17.96
N GLN A 695 -23.83 35.87 -16.72
CA GLN A 695 -22.65 35.14 -16.24
C GLN A 695 -22.81 33.62 -16.19
N LYS A 696 -24.02 33.09 -16.44
CA LYS A 696 -24.31 31.66 -16.28
C LYS A 696 -24.72 31.02 -17.60
N ILE A 697 -24.40 29.73 -17.74
CA ILE A 697 -24.87 28.88 -18.82
C ILE A 697 -25.91 27.93 -18.25
N GLU A 698 -27.05 27.87 -18.92
CA GLU A 698 -28.17 27.01 -18.57
C GLU A 698 -28.23 25.81 -19.51
N TYR A 699 -28.39 24.62 -18.92
CA TYR A 699 -28.73 23.40 -19.63
C TYR A 699 -30.00 22.82 -19.02
N ILE A 700 -31.08 22.78 -19.80
CA ILE A 700 -32.34 22.12 -19.43
C ILE A 700 -32.56 20.94 -20.37
N TYR A 701 -32.74 19.76 -19.81
CA TYR A 701 -32.97 18.53 -20.57
C TYR A 701 -33.69 17.51 -19.69
N ASN A 702 -34.21 16.44 -20.29
CA ASN A 702 -34.84 15.34 -19.57
C ASN A 702 -34.29 13.97 -20.02
N THR A 703 -33.10 13.98 -20.61
CA THR A 703 -32.43 12.80 -21.16
C THR A 703 -31.05 12.67 -20.55
N ILE A 704 -30.67 11.47 -20.13
CA ILE A 704 -29.33 11.16 -19.61
C ILE A 704 -28.75 9.96 -20.33
N PHE A 705 -27.43 9.90 -20.46
CA PHE A 705 -26.77 8.75 -21.08
C PHE A 705 -26.60 7.63 -20.05
N ILE A 706 -26.98 6.41 -20.43
CA ILE A 706 -26.70 5.17 -19.72
C ILE A 706 -25.58 4.46 -20.50
N PRO A 707 -24.46 4.09 -19.85
CA PRO A 707 -23.25 3.60 -20.51
C PRO A 707 -23.48 2.26 -21.22
N ASN A 708 -22.46 1.55 -21.71
CA ASN A 708 -22.67 0.17 -22.16
C ASN A 708 -22.84 -0.80 -20.96
N ALA A 709 -23.22 -2.06 -21.25
CA ALA A 709 -23.42 -3.09 -20.25
C ALA A 709 -22.18 -3.34 -19.39
N LEU A 710 -20.97 -3.38 -19.98
CA LEU A 710 -19.71 -3.66 -19.25
C LEU A 710 -19.46 -2.67 -18.09
N SER A 711 -19.83 -1.40 -18.29
CA SER A 711 -19.66 -0.35 -17.27
C SER A 711 -20.61 -0.50 -16.08
N ARG A 712 -21.82 -1.03 -16.29
CA ARG A 712 -22.85 -1.22 -15.26
C ARG A 712 -23.05 -2.68 -14.80
N ARG A 713 -22.33 -3.62 -15.42
CA ARG A 713 -22.33 -5.06 -15.16
C ARG A 713 -22.22 -5.38 -13.67
N CYS A 714 -23.14 -6.20 -13.18
CA CYS A 714 -23.09 -6.76 -11.84
C CYS A 714 -21.84 -7.65 -11.67
N TRP A 715 -21.24 -7.64 -10.49
CA TRP A 715 -20.14 -8.55 -10.17
C TRP A 715 -20.69 -9.81 -9.52
N ARG A 716 -20.14 -10.96 -9.87
CA ARG A 716 -20.58 -12.26 -9.37
C ARG A 716 -19.88 -12.59 -8.06
N HIS A 717 -20.66 -12.78 -6.99
CA HIS A 717 -20.14 -13.21 -5.69
C HIS A 717 -20.01 -14.74 -5.66
N PRO A 718 -19.00 -15.31 -4.96
CA PRO A 718 -18.86 -16.77 -4.81
C PRO A 718 -20.06 -17.50 -4.18
N SER A 719 -21.01 -16.77 -3.57
CA SER A 719 -22.30 -17.34 -3.12
C SER A 719 -23.29 -17.62 -4.25
N GLY A 720 -22.96 -17.27 -5.50
CA GLY A 720 -23.84 -17.36 -6.66
C GLY A 720 -24.79 -16.15 -6.83
N LYS A 721 -24.81 -15.22 -5.88
CA LYS A 721 -25.53 -13.94 -6.01
C LYS A 721 -24.72 -12.93 -6.83
N TRP A 722 -25.41 -11.94 -7.38
CA TRP A 722 -24.88 -10.86 -8.19
C TRP A 722 -24.96 -9.54 -7.45
N GLY A 723 -23.81 -8.92 -7.19
CA GLY A 723 -23.70 -7.63 -6.55
C GLY A 723 -23.78 -6.49 -7.57
N LEU A 724 -24.60 -5.47 -7.31
CA LEU A 724 -24.61 -4.26 -8.12
C LEU A 724 -23.23 -3.58 -8.05
N ASN A 725 -22.66 -3.22 -9.20
CA ASN A 725 -21.47 -2.38 -9.22
C ASN A 725 -21.87 -0.91 -8.96
N THR A 726 -20.90 -0.02 -8.70
CA THR A 726 -21.16 1.38 -8.37
C THR A 726 -22.01 2.13 -9.40
N VAL A 727 -21.69 1.98 -10.69
CA VAL A 727 -22.43 2.63 -11.79
C VAL A 727 -23.83 2.02 -11.93
N GLY A 728 -23.92 0.69 -11.90
CA GLY A 728 -25.17 -0.08 -11.91
C GLY A 728 -26.11 0.35 -10.78
N LEU A 729 -25.60 0.52 -9.57
CA LEU A 729 -26.36 0.98 -8.41
C LEU A 729 -26.96 2.39 -8.65
N TYR A 730 -26.19 3.32 -9.20
CA TYR A 730 -26.68 4.68 -9.44
C TYR A 730 -27.72 4.75 -10.55
N VAL A 731 -27.50 4.06 -11.68
CA VAL A 731 -28.50 4.02 -12.76
C VAL A 731 -29.77 3.31 -12.31
N ASN A 732 -29.66 2.25 -11.52
CA ASN A 732 -30.81 1.56 -10.93
C ASN A 732 -31.61 2.49 -10.00
N HIS A 733 -30.93 3.28 -9.17
CA HIS A 733 -31.59 4.23 -8.27
C HIS A 733 -32.30 5.36 -9.03
N ILE A 734 -31.78 5.80 -10.18
CA ILE A 734 -32.47 6.77 -11.05
C ILE A 734 -33.77 6.18 -11.59
N VAL A 735 -33.77 4.92 -12.04
CA VAL A 735 -34.98 4.25 -12.54
C VAL A 735 -36.01 4.08 -11.42
N ILE A 736 -35.60 3.61 -10.23
CA ILE A 736 -36.49 3.48 -9.05
C ILE A 736 -37.11 4.84 -8.70
N ALA A 737 -36.31 5.89 -8.60
CA ALA A 737 -36.80 7.23 -8.28
C ALA A 737 -37.72 7.78 -9.38
N SER A 738 -37.46 7.44 -10.64
CA SER A 738 -38.32 7.80 -11.77
C SER A 738 -39.68 7.10 -11.68
N HIS A 739 -39.70 5.78 -11.46
CA HIS A 739 -40.95 5.01 -11.29
C HIS A 739 -41.78 5.55 -10.13
N LYS A 740 -41.15 5.80 -8.99
CA LYS A 740 -41.83 6.35 -7.81
C LYS A 740 -42.45 7.71 -8.10
N PHE A 741 -41.71 8.62 -8.73
CA PHE A 741 -42.25 9.93 -9.10
C PHE A 741 -43.37 9.84 -10.14
N ILE A 742 -43.28 8.93 -11.12
CA ILE A 742 -44.36 8.68 -12.10
C ILE A 742 -45.63 8.18 -11.39
N GLU A 743 -45.48 7.33 -10.39
CA GLU A 743 -46.59 6.78 -9.60
C GLU A 743 -47.23 7.82 -8.68
N THR A 744 -46.43 8.59 -7.94
CA THR A 744 -46.92 9.48 -6.88
C THR A 744 -47.20 10.91 -7.36
N GLY A 745 -46.42 11.40 -8.34
CA GLY A 745 -46.38 12.81 -8.70
C GLY A 745 -45.86 13.74 -7.60
N ASP A 746 -45.30 13.21 -6.50
CA ASP A 746 -44.88 13.99 -5.34
C ASP A 746 -43.58 14.76 -5.61
N VAL A 747 -43.56 16.04 -5.25
CA VAL A 747 -42.38 16.94 -5.37
C VAL A 747 -41.18 16.40 -4.60
N ASN A 748 -41.37 15.70 -3.49
CA ASN A 748 -40.30 15.06 -2.73
C ASN A 748 -39.66 13.91 -3.51
N ASP A 749 -40.47 13.12 -4.23
CA ASP A 749 -39.96 12.02 -5.07
C ASP A 749 -39.27 12.58 -6.33
N GLN A 750 -39.79 13.68 -6.88
CA GLN A 750 -39.12 14.45 -7.93
C GLN A 750 -37.75 14.95 -7.46
N ASN A 751 -37.66 15.51 -6.26
CA ASN A 751 -36.41 15.96 -5.66
C ASN A 751 -35.42 14.80 -5.43
N GLU A 752 -35.90 13.63 -5.03
CA GLU A 752 -35.05 12.45 -4.85
C GLU A 752 -34.52 11.93 -6.19
N LEU A 753 -35.34 11.96 -7.26
CA LEU A 753 -34.89 11.68 -8.62
C LEU A 753 -33.77 12.65 -9.04
N MET A 754 -33.94 13.96 -8.84
CA MET A 754 -32.90 14.94 -9.17
C MET A 754 -31.62 14.69 -8.37
N ARG A 755 -31.71 14.34 -7.08
CA ARG A 755 -30.55 13.96 -6.27
C ARG A 755 -29.87 12.68 -6.79
N ALA A 756 -30.64 11.70 -7.25
CA ALA A 756 -30.09 10.49 -7.86
C ALA A 756 -29.28 10.80 -9.13
N VAL A 757 -29.82 11.65 -10.01
CA VAL A 757 -29.13 12.11 -11.23
C VAL A 757 -27.87 12.93 -10.89
N THR A 758 -27.95 13.87 -9.94
CA THR A 758 -26.78 14.66 -9.50
C THR A 758 -25.68 13.76 -8.92
N ARG A 759 -26.04 12.78 -8.08
CA ARG A 759 -25.09 11.81 -7.51
C ARG A 759 -24.45 10.96 -8.61
N TYR A 760 -25.19 10.58 -9.64
CA TYR A 760 -24.66 9.82 -10.75
C TYR A 760 -23.52 10.58 -11.45
N PHE A 761 -23.74 11.82 -11.86
CA PHE A 761 -22.69 12.63 -12.51
C PHE A 761 -21.50 12.91 -11.59
N GLN A 762 -21.75 13.26 -10.32
CA GLN A 762 -20.67 13.56 -9.37
C GLN A 762 -19.81 12.33 -9.09
N ASN A 763 -20.42 11.14 -8.93
CA ASN A 763 -19.65 9.94 -8.63
C ASN A 763 -18.91 9.41 -9.87
N VAL A 764 -19.48 9.51 -11.08
CA VAL A 764 -18.75 9.19 -12.31
C VAL A 764 -17.55 10.13 -12.49
N SER A 765 -17.71 11.43 -12.24
CA SER A 765 -16.60 12.39 -12.26
C SER A 765 -15.48 12.00 -11.28
N ARG A 766 -15.85 11.57 -10.06
CA ARG A 766 -14.89 11.06 -9.06
C ARG A 766 -14.23 9.74 -9.46
N MET A 767 -14.96 8.85 -10.14
CA MET A 767 -14.42 7.58 -10.64
C MET A 767 -13.40 7.80 -11.77
N MET A 768 -13.65 8.78 -12.63
CA MET A 768 -12.73 9.14 -13.72
C MET A 768 -11.49 9.87 -13.22
N GLY A 769 -11.67 10.84 -12.31
CA GLY A 769 -10.61 11.71 -11.79
C GLY A 769 -9.76 11.09 -10.67
N GLY A 770 -8.67 11.78 -10.32
CA GLY A 770 -7.78 11.39 -9.21
C GLY A 770 -6.76 10.28 -9.54
N LYS A 771 -5.75 10.14 -8.67
CA LYS A 771 -4.57 9.26 -8.88
C LYS A 771 -4.91 7.80 -9.21
N ASN A 772 -6.01 7.29 -8.66
CA ASN A 772 -6.47 5.91 -8.87
C ASN A 772 -7.70 5.84 -9.78
N GLY A 773 -8.12 6.96 -10.37
CA GLY A 773 -9.26 7.03 -11.27
C GLY A 773 -9.01 6.37 -12.61
N GLU A 774 -10.07 6.23 -13.39
CA GLU A 774 -10.07 5.56 -14.70
C GLU A 774 -9.14 6.28 -15.70
N LEU A 775 -9.06 7.63 -15.68
CA LEU A 775 -8.14 8.38 -16.53
C LEU A 775 -6.67 8.02 -16.25
N SER A 776 -6.28 7.94 -14.98
CA SER A 776 -4.90 7.58 -14.64
C SER A 776 -4.60 6.10 -14.88
N THR A 777 -5.61 5.24 -14.74
CA THR A 777 -5.45 3.78 -14.84
C THR A 777 -5.45 3.28 -16.28
N TYR A 778 -6.32 3.84 -17.12
CA TYR A 778 -6.54 3.39 -18.50
C TYR A 778 -6.12 4.42 -19.55
N GLY A 779 -6.19 5.72 -19.23
CA GLY A 779 -5.83 6.79 -20.17
C GLY A 779 -4.35 7.17 -20.17
N MET A 780 -3.63 6.86 -19.09
CA MET A 780 -2.23 7.30 -18.88
C MET A 780 -1.28 6.17 -18.48
N ALA A 781 -1.73 4.94 -18.69
CA ALA A 781 -0.93 3.75 -18.50
C ALA A 781 -1.47 2.58 -19.33
N VAL A 782 -0.58 1.68 -19.69
CA VAL A 782 -0.91 0.42 -20.36
C VAL A 782 -0.41 -0.75 -19.52
N ARG A 783 -1.25 -1.77 -19.36
CA ARG A 783 -0.84 -3.04 -18.77
C ARG A 783 -0.36 -3.96 -19.88
N TYR A 784 0.95 -4.14 -19.98
CA TYR A 784 1.58 -4.87 -21.06
C TYR A 784 1.63 -6.38 -20.76
N PRO A 785 1.11 -7.24 -21.66
CA PRO A 785 0.89 -8.66 -21.34
C PRO A 785 2.17 -9.50 -21.38
N TYR A 786 3.18 -9.11 -22.15
CA TYR A 786 4.45 -9.84 -22.28
C TYR A 786 5.46 -9.32 -21.27
N SER A 787 5.10 -9.48 -20.00
CA SER A 787 5.93 -9.04 -18.89
C SER A 787 5.92 -10.04 -17.75
N SER A 788 7.00 -10.02 -16.99
CA SER A 788 7.22 -10.87 -15.83
C SER A 788 7.86 -10.05 -14.71
N ARG A 789 7.84 -10.60 -13.50
CA ARG A 789 8.61 -10.11 -12.38
C ARG A 789 9.02 -11.27 -11.48
N ALA A 790 10.19 -11.15 -10.88
CA ALA A 790 10.63 -12.03 -9.81
C ALA A 790 11.66 -11.29 -8.96
N THR A 791 12.04 -11.89 -7.83
CA THR A 791 13.10 -11.36 -6.98
C THR A 791 14.42 -11.36 -7.75
N ALA A 792 15.18 -10.26 -7.67
CA ALA A 792 16.52 -10.20 -8.26
C ALA A 792 17.55 -10.82 -7.31
N ALA A 793 18.48 -11.58 -7.86
CA ALA A 793 19.67 -12.04 -7.15
C ALA A 793 20.91 -11.75 -8.02
N LEU A 794 21.98 -11.23 -7.41
CA LEU A 794 23.26 -11.02 -8.08
C LEU A 794 23.87 -12.36 -8.46
N ALA A 795 24.40 -12.43 -9.67
CA ALA A 795 25.28 -13.48 -10.16
C ALA A 795 26.67 -12.93 -10.46
N ASP A 796 27.68 -13.80 -10.32
CA ASP A 796 29.06 -13.43 -10.63
C ASP A 796 29.21 -13.12 -12.12
N ASN A 797 30.03 -12.12 -12.41
CA ASN A 797 30.57 -11.85 -13.73
C ASN A 797 32.09 -11.97 -13.66
N GLU A 798 32.71 -12.65 -14.62
CA GLU A 798 34.16 -12.83 -14.69
C GLU A 798 34.92 -11.49 -14.71
N ASP A 799 34.30 -10.44 -15.27
CA ASP A 799 34.89 -9.10 -15.32
C ASP A 799 34.88 -8.36 -13.97
N ASP A 800 34.10 -8.82 -12.99
CA ASP A 800 34.01 -8.17 -11.67
C ASP A 800 35.16 -8.59 -10.73
N TYR A 801 35.95 -9.62 -11.11
CA TYR A 801 37.03 -10.16 -10.31
C TYR A 801 38.42 -9.74 -10.84
N PRO A 802 39.39 -9.44 -9.95
CA PRO A 802 40.80 -9.34 -10.32
C PRO A 802 41.27 -10.60 -11.05
N THR A 803 42.28 -10.47 -11.91
CA THR A 803 42.77 -11.57 -12.76
C THR A 803 43.11 -12.83 -11.94
N GLU A 804 43.73 -12.64 -10.77
CA GLU A 804 44.07 -13.71 -9.83
C GLU A 804 42.85 -14.45 -9.24
N LEU A 805 41.66 -13.85 -9.20
CA LEU A 805 40.44 -14.42 -8.61
C LEU A 805 39.41 -14.86 -9.67
N LYS A 806 39.72 -14.79 -10.96
CA LYS A 806 38.79 -15.21 -12.03
C LYS A 806 38.40 -16.69 -11.98
N HIS A 807 39.25 -17.53 -11.38
CA HIS A 807 38.97 -18.95 -11.18
C HIS A 807 37.88 -19.22 -10.12
N CYS A 808 37.51 -18.20 -9.33
CA CYS A 808 36.51 -18.25 -8.27
C CYS A 808 35.06 -17.95 -8.74
N VAL A 809 34.86 -17.68 -10.03
CA VAL A 809 33.56 -17.30 -10.61
C VAL A 809 32.63 -18.51 -10.68
N VAL A 810 31.45 -18.43 -10.03
CA VAL A 810 30.54 -19.58 -9.93
C VAL A 810 29.53 -19.65 -11.09
N ASP A 811 28.92 -18.54 -11.50
CA ASP A 811 27.79 -18.55 -12.46
C ASP A 811 28.13 -17.98 -13.85
N ASN A 812 29.28 -17.32 -13.95
CA ASN A 812 29.82 -16.61 -15.11
C ASN A 812 28.72 -16.02 -16.02
N LEU A 813 27.95 -15.07 -15.49
CA LEU A 813 26.90 -14.40 -16.23
C LEU A 813 27.49 -13.16 -16.93
N PRO A 814 27.47 -13.09 -18.29
CA PRO A 814 28.07 -11.97 -19.01
C PRO A 814 27.41 -10.64 -18.62
N LYS A 815 28.17 -9.53 -18.71
CA LYS A 815 27.67 -8.19 -18.43
C LYS A 815 26.37 -7.87 -19.19
N ASN A 816 25.45 -7.14 -18.55
CA ASN A 816 24.14 -6.76 -19.09
C ASN A 816 23.28 -7.98 -19.50
N THR A 817 23.40 -9.08 -18.76
CA THR A 817 22.62 -10.30 -18.98
C THR A 817 21.81 -10.61 -17.73
N ILE A 818 20.57 -11.02 -17.95
CA ILE A 818 19.75 -11.67 -16.94
C ILE A 818 19.61 -13.15 -17.27
N GLU A 819 19.57 -13.98 -16.23
CA GLU A 819 19.24 -15.38 -16.36
C GLU A 819 17.86 -15.67 -15.78
N ILE A 820 17.02 -16.34 -16.57
CA ILE A 820 15.63 -16.66 -16.24
C ILE A 820 15.32 -18.14 -16.53
N HIS A 821 14.37 -18.70 -15.78
CA HIS A 821 13.90 -20.07 -16.01
C HIS A 821 13.15 -20.22 -17.34
N SER A 822 13.21 -21.42 -17.91
CA SER A 822 12.54 -21.79 -19.17
C SER A 822 11.02 -21.50 -19.18
N ASP A 823 10.35 -21.64 -18.04
CA ASP A 823 8.90 -21.35 -17.93
C ASP A 823 8.63 -19.85 -18.10
N MET A 824 9.45 -19.00 -17.48
CA MET A 824 9.37 -17.55 -17.64
C MET A 824 9.68 -17.16 -19.09
N ALA A 825 10.71 -17.76 -19.68
CA ALA A 825 11.09 -17.55 -21.07
C ALA A 825 9.98 -17.95 -22.05
N ARG A 826 9.29 -19.08 -21.80
CA ARG A 826 8.18 -19.57 -22.64
C ARG A 826 7.05 -18.55 -22.73
N ALA A 827 6.64 -17.96 -21.61
CA ALA A 827 5.53 -17.01 -21.62
C ALA A 827 5.90 -15.60 -22.05
N LEU A 828 7.14 -15.18 -21.76
CA LEU A 828 7.73 -14.00 -22.40
C LEU A 828 8.00 -14.25 -23.89
N LYS A 829 7.93 -15.51 -24.37
CA LYS A 829 8.25 -15.92 -25.75
C LYS A 829 9.65 -15.46 -26.19
N VAL A 830 10.63 -15.62 -25.30
CA VAL A 830 12.04 -15.29 -25.53
C VAL A 830 12.91 -16.54 -25.47
N LYS A 831 14.08 -16.49 -26.11
CA LYS A 831 15.13 -17.52 -26.03
C LYS A 831 16.46 -16.88 -25.64
N THR A 832 17.46 -17.73 -25.34
CA THR A 832 18.81 -17.25 -25.06
C THR A 832 19.34 -16.37 -26.20
N GLY A 833 19.88 -15.20 -25.84
CA GLY A 833 20.39 -14.18 -26.76
C GLY A 833 19.35 -13.15 -27.21
N ASP A 834 18.06 -13.34 -26.91
CA ASP A 834 17.09 -12.26 -27.09
C ASP A 834 17.31 -11.13 -26.08
N VAL A 835 16.76 -9.95 -26.38
CA VAL A 835 16.88 -8.76 -25.55
C VAL A 835 15.52 -8.43 -24.95
N VAL A 836 15.48 -8.23 -23.63
CA VAL A 836 14.30 -7.74 -22.91
C VAL A 836 14.59 -6.37 -22.31
N LEU A 837 13.53 -5.64 -21.97
CA LEU A 837 13.64 -4.44 -21.17
C LEU A 837 13.45 -4.82 -19.70
N ALA A 838 14.46 -4.58 -18.88
CA ALA A 838 14.37 -4.64 -17.43
C ALA A 838 13.99 -3.25 -16.88
N GLU A 839 13.21 -3.25 -15.81
CA GLU A 839 12.78 -2.04 -15.10
C GLU A 839 12.75 -2.28 -13.59
N ARG A 840 13.12 -1.24 -12.83
CA ARG A 840 12.94 -1.19 -11.38
C ARG A 840 12.23 0.08 -10.91
N PHE A 841 11.34 -0.10 -9.94
CA PHE A 841 10.55 0.97 -9.33
C PHE A 841 10.98 1.23 -7.86
N PRO A 842 11.08 2.50 -7.39
CA PRO A 842 10.88 3.76 -8.09
C PRO A 842 12.20 4.40 -8.54
N CYS A 843 12.44 4.50 -9.85
CA CYS A 843 13.47 5.38 -10.44
C CYS A 843 12.79 6.24 -11.50
N LEU A 844 13.23 7.50 -11.69
CA LEU A 844 12.60 8.43 -12.62
C LEU A 844 13.40 8.52 -13.93
N GLY A 845 12.68 8.60 -15.06
CA GLY A 845 13.29 8.79 -16.38
C GLY A 845 14.04 7.57 -16.93
N PHE A 846 14.87 7.76 -17.95
CA PHE A 846 15.58 6.67 -18.66
C PHE A 846 16.53 5.82 -17.76
N MET A 847 16.83 6.29 -16.55
CA MET A 847 17.71 5.62 -15.58
C MET A 847 17.01 4.43 -14.92
N SER A 848 15.69 4.30 -15.02
CA SER A 848 14.92 3.18 -14.48
C SER A 848 14.79 1.97 -15.40
N ILE A 849 15.20 2.09 -16.67
CA ILE A 849 15.02 1.05 -17.70
C ILE A 849 16.34 0.60 -18.33
N ARG A 850 16.54 -0.72 -18.48
CA ARG A 850 17.77 -1.29 -19.06
C ARG A 850 17.45 -2.42 -20.04
N PRO A 851 17.89 -2.33 -21.30
CA PRO A 851 17.98 -3.50 -22.15
C PRO A 851 18.92 -4.54 -21.52
N GLN A 852 18.53 -5.81 -21.55
CA GLN A 852 19.31 -6.93 -21.00
C GLN A 852 19.25 -8.11 -21.97
N TYR A 853 20.38 -8.78 -22.18
CA TYR A 853 20.38 -10.08 -22.84
C TYR A 853 19.72 -11.13 -21.93
N VAL A 854 19.04 -12.09 -22.54
CA VAL A 854 18.44 -13.21 -21.83
C VAL A 854 19.34 -14.43 -21.94
N ARG A 855 19.67 -15.06 -20.80
CA ARG A 855 20.15 -16.44 -20.70
C ARG A 855 19.00 -17.31 -20.17
N VAL A 856 18.53 -18.27 -20.96
CA VAL A 856 17.49 -19.20 -20.51
C VAL A 856 18.16 -20.41 -19.87
N THR A 857 17.70 -20.77 -18.67
CA THR A 857 18.19 -21.92 -17.89
C THR A 857 17.04 -22.81 -17.42
N ASN A 858 17.36 -24.06 -17.09
CA ASN A 858 16.46 -24.98 -16.39
C ASN A 858 16.84 -25.11 -14.90
N ASP A 859 17.71 -24.24 -14.38
CA ASP A 859 17.98 -24.19 -12.94
C ASP A 859 16.67 -23.94 -12.17
N PRO A 860 16.24 -24.86 -11.28
CA PRO A 860 15.02 -24.71 -10.51
C PRO A 860 14.98 -23.45 -9.64
N GLN A 861 16.12 -22.88 -9.25
CA GLN A 861 16.18 -21.64 -8.47
C GLN A 861 15.74 -20.43 -9.29
N CYS A 862 16.08 -20.38 -10.59
CA CYS A 862 15.68 -19.29 -11.49
C CYS A 862 14.16 -19.25 -11.77
N LYS A 863 13.41 -20.24 -11.27
CA LYS A 863 11.94 -20.16 -11.23
C LYS A 863 11.48 -19.09 -10.24
N TYR A 864 12.28 -18.83 -9.20
CA TYR A 864 12.02 -17.95 -8.06
C TYR A 864 12.72 -16.61 -8.16
N VAL A 865 13.88 -16.59 -8.81
CA VAL A 865 14.69 -15.39 -8.99
C VAL A 865 15.01 -15.11 -10.44
N ILE A 866 15.21 -13.83 -10.76
CA ILE A 866 15.95 -13.40 -11.95
C ILE A 866 17.39 -13.15 -11.49
N ARG A 867 18.33 -13.93 -12.03
CA ARG A 867 19.75 -13.71 -11.76
C ARG A 867 20.26 -12.57 -12.64
N VAL A 868 21.00 -11.64 -12.07
CA VAL A 868 21.47 -10.41 -12.73
C VAL A 868 22.98 -10.37 -12.72
N SER A 869 23.61 -10.03 -13.86
CA SER A 869 25.06 -9.92 -13.96
C SER A 869 25.59 -8.72 -13.17
N GLY A 870 26.19 -8.95 -12.00
CA GLY A 870 26.97 -7.98 -11.23
C GLY A 870 26.39 -6.56 -11.10
N ASN A 871 27.28 -5.55 -11.19
CA ASN A 871 26.98 -4.11 -11.02
C ASN A 871 26.18 -3.47 -12.17
N SER A 872 25.71 -4.25 -13.15
CA SER A 872 25.10 -3.74 -14.39
C SER A 872 23.82 -2.92 -14.18
N LEU A 873 23.13 -3.16 -13.06
CA LEU A 873 21.84 -2.54 -12.72
C LEU A 873 21.92 -1.61 -11.49
N THR A 874 23.12 -1.28 -10.99
CA THR A 874 23.27 -0.47 -9.75
C THR A 874 22.84 0.98 -9.90
N SER A 875 22.85 1.51 -11.13
CA SER A 875 22.23 2.77 -11.53
C SER A 875 20.71 2.77 -11.43
N GLU A 876 20.07 1.61 -11.38
CA GLU A 876 18.66 1.45 -10.95
C GLU A 876 18.52 1.50 -9.41
N ASN A 877 19.58 1.93 -8.72
CA ASN A 877 19.70 2.02 -7.26
C ASN A 877 19.30 0.74 -6.54
N LEU A 878 19.76 -0.43 -7.01
CA LEU A 878 19.46 -1.80 -6.53
C LEU A 878 19.77 -2.06 -5.04
N ASP A 879 19.17 -1.32 -4.13
CA ASP A 879 19.04 -1.70 -2.72
C ASP A 879 18.27 -3.03 -2.71
N PHE A 880 18.92 -4.20 -2.50
CA PHE A 880 18.28 -5.53 -2.54
C PHE A 880 17.21 -5.71 -1.42
N ASP A 881 16.86 -4.64 -0.71
CA ASP A 881 15.63 -4.48 0.07
C ASP A 881 14.36 -4.29 -0.82
N GLY A 882 14.54 -4.00 -2.11
CA GLY A 882 13.50 -3.82 -3.15
C GLY A 882 13.32 -5.07 -4.02
N ASP A 883 12.65 -6.06 -3.44
CA ASP A 883 12.56 -7.48 -3.78
C ASP A 883 12.06 -7.89 -5.20
N SER A 884 12.03 -7.05 -6.24
CA SER A 884 11.55 -7.46 -7.57
C SER A 884 12.15 -6.68 -8.74
N LEU A 885 12.64 -7.41 -9.74
CA LEU A 885 12.94 -6.88 -11.07
C LEU A 885 11.76 -7.17 -11.99
N PHE A 886 11.34 -6.17 -12.76
CA PHE A 886 10.33 -6.34 -13.79
C PHE A 886 11.03 -6.47 -15.14
N ILE A 887 10.53 -7.37 -15.99
CA ILE A 887 11.06 -7.55 -17.34
C ILE A 887 9.91 -7.59 -18.34
N ALA A 888 10.14 -7.00 -19.52
CA ALA A 888 9.20 -6.98 -20.63
C ALA A 888 9.89 -7.43 -21.93
N SER A 889 9.25 -8.34 -22.65
CA SER A 889 9.68 -8.83 -23.95
C SER A 889 8.82 -8.23 -25.06
N PHE A 890 9.44 -7.88 -26.19
CA PHE A 890 8.77 -7.24 -27.31
C PHE A 890 8.77 -8.16 -28.53
N HIS A 891 7.71 -8.10 -29.33
CA HIS A 891 7.46 -9.06 -30.40
C HIS A 891 7.25 -8.43 -31.77
N ASN A 892 7.09 -7.11 -31.87
CA ASN A 892 7.15 -6.43 -33.15
C ASN A 892 8.60 -6.50 -33.69
N PRO A 893 8.84 -6.92 -34.95
CA PRO A 893 10.17 -6.96 -35.54
C PRO A 893 10.96 -5.64 -35.39
N ALA A 894 10.28 -4.50 -35.50
CA ALA A 894 10.90 -3.18 -35.34
C ALA A 894 11.31 -2.89 -33.88
N SER A 895 10.51 -3.34 -32.90
CA SER A 895 10.84 -3.26 -31.47
C SER A 895 12.06 -4.12 -31.13
N ILE A 896 12.11 -5.34 -31.66
CA ILE A 896 13.22 -6.28 -31.44
C ILE A 896 14.52 -5.70 -32.02
N GLU A 897 14.49 -5.19 -33.25
CA GLU A 897 15.69 -4.62 -33.87
C GLU A 897 16.16 -3.36 -33.15
N LEU A 898 15.24 -2.51 -32.66
CA LEU A 898 15.59 -1.34 -31.87
C LEU A 898 16.31 -1.72 -30.57
N LEU A 899 15.81 -2.71 -29.82
CA LEU A 899 16.47 -3.18 -28.60
C LEU A 899 17.85 -3.79 -28.89
N ARG A 900 17.98 -4.56 -29.98
CA ARG A 900 19.27 -5.12 -30.41
C ARG A 900 20.24 -4.04 -30.82
N LYS A 901 19.77 -3.01 -31.53
CA LYS A 901 20.58 -1.85 -31.90
C LYS A 901 21.09 -1.13 -30.65
N GLU A 902 20.22 -0.82 -29.70
CA GLU A 902 20.62 -0.16 -28.44
C GLU A 902 21.65 -0.97 -27.64
N MET A 903 21.61 -2.32 -27.69
CA MET A 903 22.64 -3.15 -27.05
C MET A 903 24.01 -3.08 -27.75
N ARG A 904 24.05 -2.82 -29.07
CA ARG A 904 25.29 -2.72 -29.86
C ARG A 904 25.84 -1.30 -29.91
N GLU A 905 24.93 -0.34 -30.04
CA GLU A 905 25.16 1.09 -30.25
C GLU A 905 24.21 1.86 -29.31
N PRO A 906 24.50 1.86 -27.99
CA PRO A 906 23.65 2.54 -27.03
C PRO A 906 23.65 4.04 -27.26
N ASN A 907 22.59 4.73 -26.87
CA ASN A 907 22.59 6.18 -26.84
C ASN A 907 23.77 6.71 -25.97
N ASP A 908 24.75 7.36 -26.60
CA ASP A 908 26.01 7.76 -25.96
C ASP A 908 25.83 8.60 -24.70
N LEU A 909 24.91 9.57 -24.72
CA LEU A 909 24.69 10.46 -23.59
C LEU A 909 24.03 9.70 -22.43
N CYS A 910 22.96 8.96 -22.71
CA CYS A 910 22.31 8.11 -21.70
C CYS A 910 23.30 7.10 -21.11
N ASN A 911 24.12 6.46 -21.95
CA ASN A 911 25.08 5.45 -21.52
C ASN A 911 26.16 6.05 -20.61
N ARG A 912 26.74 7.21 -20.96
CA ARG A 912 27.73 7.90 -20.10
C ARG A 912 27.18 8.21 -18.71
N ILE A 913 25.93 8.64 -18.61
CA ILE A 913 25.28 8.92 -17.32
C ILE A 913 25.10 7.62 -16.52
N ILE A 914 24.61 6.57 -17.16
CA ILE A 914 24.41 5.24 -16.54
C ILE A 914 25.74 4.68 -16.02
N GLU A 915 26.81 4.76 -16.82
CA GLU A 915 28.15 4.33 -16.43
C GLU A 915 28.69 5.14 -15.25
N SER A 916 28.51 6.46 -15.26
CA SER A 916 28.88 7.34 -14.14
C SER A 916 28.14 7.00 -12.85
N MET A 917 26.84 6.63 -12.93
CA MET A 917 26.06 6.18 -11.79
C MET A 917 26.54 4.82 -11.27
N ASN A 918 26.77 3.85 -12.16
CA ASN A 918 27.29 2.53 -11.81
C ASN A 918 28.68 2.63 -11.15
N ALA A 919 29.54 3.57 -11.57
CA ALA A 919 30.87 3.76 -11.00
C ALA A 919 30.88 4.25 -9.54
N LYS A 920 29.79 4.84 -9.04
CA LYS A 920 29.71 5.36 -7.66
C LYS A 920 29.56 4.27 -6.60
N LYS A 921 29.08 3.09 -6.98
CA LYS A 921 28.94 1.95 -6.07
C LYS A 921 29.49 0.73 -6.77
N VAL A 922 30.70 0.34 -6.37
CA VAL A 922 31.39 -0.84 -6.94
C VAL A 922 31.44 -1.88 -5.83
N PRO A 923 30.96 -3.11 -6.07
CA PRO A 923 31.16 -4.22 -5.14
C PRO A 923 32.65 -4.40 -4.86
N LYS A 924 33.02 -4.68 -3.60
CA LYS A 924 34.42 -4.83 -3.20
C LYS A 924 34.56 -5.99 -2.23
N HIS A 925 35.71 -6.66 -2.32
CA HIS A 925 36.19 -7.54 -1.26
C HIS A 925 36.80 -6.71 -0.14
N ARG A 926 36.33 -6.90 1.11
CA ARG A 926 36.90 -6.22 2.28
C ARG A 926 36.74 -7.07 3.54
N GLU A 927 37.88 -7.37 4.16
CA GLU A 927 37.97 -7.93 5.51
C GLU A 927 37.54 -6.90 6.56
N MET A 928 36.85 -7.36 7.60
CA MET A 928 36.27 -6.51 8.63
C MET A 928 36.75 -6.98 9.99
N THR A 929 37.20 -6.03 10.82
CA THR A 929 37.66 -6.25 12.20
C THR A 929 36.73 -5.57 13.19
N LEU A 930 36.83 -5.89 14.49
CA LEU A 930 36.07 -5.20 15.53
C LEU A 930 36.30 -3.66 15.52
N ASP A 931 37.49 -3.22 15.13
CA ASP A 931 37.89 -1.81 15.10
C ASP A 931 37.18 -1.02 14.00
N ASP A 932 36.85 -1.67 12.88
CA ASP A 932 36.13 -1.05 11.77
C ASP A 932 34.72 -0.57 12.15
N PHE A 933 34.13 -1.11 13.24
CA PHE A 933 32.74 -0.83 13.61
C PHE A 933 32.54 0.30 14.62
N GLN A 934 33.57 0.69 15.36
CA GLN A 934 33.47 1.72 16.42
C GLN A 934 32.24 1.52 17.33
N ILE A 935 32.04 0.29 17.82
CA ILE A 935 30.84 -0.13 18.55
C ILE A 935 30.59 0.79 19.76
N CYS A 936 29.39 1.39 19.80
CA CYS A 936 28.98 2.26 20.89
C CYS A 936 27.51 2.04 21.28
N LYS A 937 27.21 2.33 22.55
CA LYS A 937 25.87 2.30 23.11
C LYS A 937 25.12 3.59 22.75
N PHE A 938 23.89 3.46 22.28
CA PHE A 938 22.99 4.58 22.03
C PHE A 938 22.17 4.88 23.30
N PRO A 939 22.21 6.12 23.82
CA PRO A 939 21.42 6.50 24.98
C PRO A 939 19.92 6.43 24.65
N LYS A 940 19.09 6.34 25.70
CA LYS A 940 17.63 6.51 25.54
C LYS A 940 17.36 7.93 25.04
N PRO A 941 16.66 8.11 23.92
CA PRO A 941 16.38 9.45 23.42
C PRO A 941 15.43 10.18 24.39
N THR A 942 15.62 11.48 24.54
CA THR A 942 14.64 12.41 25.12
C THR A 942 13.39 12.53 24.24
N ASN A 943 12.32 13.18 24.72
CA ASN A 943 11.12 13.41 23.90
C ASN A 943 11.46 14.17 22.62
N GLU A 944 12.34 15.18 22.71
CA GLU A 944 12.82 15.98 21.61
C GLU A 944 13.65 15.17 20.62
N GLU A 945 14.63 14.40 21.11
CA GLU A 945 15.46 13.55 20.26
C GLU A 945 14.63 12.47 19.55
N HIS A 946 13.67 11.88 20.27
CA HIS A 946 12.74 10.92 19.70
C HIS A 946 11.86 11.57 18.62
N ALA A 947 11.26 12.73 18.90
CA ALA A 947 10.45 13.45 17.93
C ALA A 947 11.26 13.83 16.67
N GLU A 948 12.54 14.15 16.81
CA GLU A 948 13.43 14.40 15.68
C GLU A 948 13.74 13.12 14.88
N LEU A 949 13.92 11.98 15.56
CA LEU A 949 14.07 10.69 14.87
C LEU A 949 12.79 10.30 14.10
N VAL A 950 11.60 10.57 14.67
CA VAL A 950 10.30 10.43 13.98
C VAL A 950 10.24 11.36 12.78
N ARG A 951 10.59 12.65 12.96
CA ARG A 951 10.60 13.64 11.88
C ARG A 951 11.41 13.13 10.68
N LYS A 952 12.61 12.57 10.94
CA LYS A 952 13.46 11.99 9.91
C LYS A 952 12.84 10.77 9.24
N ALA A 953 12.29 9.83 10.01
CA ALA A 953 11.73 8.58 9.49
C ALA A 953 10.40 8.80 8.73
N THR A 954 9.47 9.54 9.34
CA THR A 954 8.17 9.89 8.74
C THR A 954 8.34 10.85 7.57
N GLY A 955 9.27 11.82 7.69
CA GLY A 955 9.60 12.80 6.66
C GLY A 955 9.90 12.18 5.31
N VAL A 956 10.66 11.08 5.28
CA VAL A 956 10.97 10.38 4.02
C VAL A 956 9.69 9.99 3.30
N LYS A 957 8.72 9.34 3.96
CA LYS A 957 7.50 8.90 3.29
C LYS A 957 6.50 10.02 3.06
N SER A 958 6.32 10.92 4.04
CA SER A 958 5.43 12.08 3.89
C SER A 958 5.85 12.97 2.73
N HIS A 959 7.16 13.10 2.46
CA HIS A 959 7.67 13.93 1.36
C HIS A 959 7.98 13.15 0.07
N THR A 960 8.13 11.82 0.10
CA THR A 960 8.35 11.04 -1.14
C THR A 960 7.22 11.30 -2.14
N GLY A 961 5.96 11.17 -1.71
CA GLY A 961 4.81 11.43 -2.58
C GLY A 961 4.81 12.85 -3.19
N PRO A 962 4.90 13.90 -2.37
CA PRO A 962 4.99 15.29 -2.82
C PRO A 962 6.16 15.61 -3.75
N VAL A 963 7.37 15.10 -3.48
CA VAL A 963 8.54 15.34 -4.35
C VAL A 963 8.40 14.63 -5.67
N ILE A 964 7.94 13.38 -5.66
CA ILE A 964 7.68 12.66 -6.91
C ILE A 964 6.56 13.36 -7.70
N ALA A 965 5.54 13.90 -7.04
CA ALA A 965 4.52 14.71 -7.69
C ALA A 965 5.08 16.03 -8.27
N LEU A 966 5.99 16.71 -7.54
CA LEU A 966 6.71 17.87 -8.05
C LEU A 966 7.54 17.51 -9.28
N ALA A 967 8.31 16.42 -9.24
CA ALA A 967 9.10 15.96 -10.36
C ALA A 967 8.23 15.65 -11.58
N TYR A 968 7.08 15.00 -11.39
CA TYR A 968 6.11 14.78 -12.47
C TYR A 968 5.53 16.09 -13.03
N ASN A 969 5.22 17.06 -12.17
CA ASN A 969 4.69 18.35 -12.62
C ASN A 969 5.74 19.15 -13.39
N LEU A 970 7.01 19.14 -12.96
CA LEU A 970 8.12 19.73 -13.70
C LEU A 970 8.31 19.02 -15.04
N MET A 971 8.24 17.69 -15.07
CA MET A 971 8.31 16.90 -16.31
C MET A 971 7.22 17.32 -17.31
N ARG A 972 6.00 17.65 -16.84
CA ARG A 972 4.92 18.18 -17.71
C ARG A 972 5.21 19.56 -18.29
N ILE A 973 5.93 20.41 -17.55
CA ILE A 973 6.39 21.71 -18.06
C ILE A 973 7.46 21.47 -19.12
N VAL A 974 8.45 20.63 -18.82
CA VAL A 974 9.54 20.28 -19.75
C VAL A 974 9.00 19.70 -21.06
N GLU A 975 8.09 18.73 -21.00
CA GLU A 975 7.52 18.08 -22.20
C GLU A 975 6.77 19.05 -23.13
N ARG A 976 6.23 20.13 -22.58
CA ARG A 976 5.51 21.13 -23.34
C ARG A 976 6.43 22.16 -23.97
N CYS A 977 7.51 22.53 -23.27
CA CYS A 977 8.40 23.60 -23.71
C CYS A 977 9.60 23.11 -24.52
N VAL A 978 10.05 21.88 -24.28
CA VAL A 978 11.24 21.29 -24.92
C VAL A 978 10.78 20.20 -25.88
N PRO A 979 10.89 20.42 -27.21
CA PRO A 979 10.58 19.39 -28.20
C PRO A 979 11.40 18.12 -27.96
N TYR A 980 10.82 16.94 -28.21
CA TYR A 980 11.54 15.67 -28.07
C TYR A 980 12.69 15.48 -29.08
N THR A 981 12.78 16.35 -30.10
CA THR A 981 13.95 16.43 -30.98
C THR A 981 15.19 16.95 -30.27
N GLU A 982 15.05 17.65 -29.13
CA GLU A 982 16.16 18.11 -28.29
C GLU A 982 16.50 17.07 -27.21
N ALA A 983 17.00 15.91 -27.65
CA ALA A 983 17.22 14.76 -26.76
C ALA A 983 18.17 15.06 -25.58
N GLU A 984 19.21 15.87 -25.80
CA GLU A 984 20.18 16.25 -24.75
C GLU A 984 19.53 17.02 -23.60
N SER A 985 18.69 18.01 -23.91
CA SER A 985 17.91 18.77 -22.93
C SER A 985 17.03 17.85 -22.07
N HIS A 986 16.35 16.88 -22.69
CA HIS A 986 15.53 15.90 -21.96
C HIS A 986 16.35 15.00 -21.06
N VAL A 987 17.52 14.54 -21.52
CA VAL A 987 18.43 13.71 -20.72
C VAL A 987 18.93 14.48 -19.49
N HIS A 988 19.43 15.70 -19.65
CA HIS A 988 19.91 16.51 -18.54
C HIS A 988 18.81 16.85 -17.53
N LEU A 989 17.61 17.20 -18.01
CA LEU A 989 16.47 17.49 -17.14
C LEU A 989 15.97 16.23 -16.42
N GLU A 990 15.92 15.06 -17.06
CA GLU A 990 15.55 13.82 -16.38
C GLU A 990 16.54 13.43 -15.28
N VAL A 991 17.86 13.59 -15.51
CA VAL A 991 18.87 13.39 -14.46
C VAL A 991 18.65 14.34 -13.28
N LEU A 992 18.36 15.62 -13.56
CA LEU A 992 18.04 16.61 -12.54
C LEU A 992 16.79 16.19 -11.74
N LEU A 993 15.74 15.70 -12.41
CA LEU A 993 14.50 15.27 -11.78
C LEU A 993 14.66 13.96 -10.98
N ASP A 994 15.47 13.02 -11.45
CA ASP A 994 15.83 11.82 -10.69
C ASP A 994 16.64 12.20 -9.43
N PHE A 995 17.61 13.11 -9.55
CA PHE A 995 18.33 13.65 -8.40
C PHE A 995 17.36 14.31 -7.40
N LEU A 996 16.41 15.12 -7.88
CA LEU A 996 15.35 15.72 -7.06
C LEU A 996 14.54 14.64 -6.32
N GLY A 997 14.07 13.61 -7.02
CA GLY A 997 13.37 12.46 -6.42
C GLY A 997 14.20 11.75 -5.35
N ASN A 998 15.50 11.60 -5.61
CA ASN A 998 16.44 10.95 -4.71
C ASN A 998 16.86 11.81 -3.51
N THR A 999 16.59 13.12 -3.50
CA THR A 999 16.89 13.98 -2.33
C THR A 999 16.15 13.53 -1.06
N VAL A 1000 14.94 12.99 -1.20
CA VAL A 1000 14.13 12.53 -0.05
C VAL A 1000 14.73 11.29 0.60
N PHE A 1001 15.29 10.37 -0.19
CA PHE A 1001 15.90 9.15 0.35
C PHE A 1001 17.19 9.41 1.11
N ARG A 1002 17.88 10.53 0.86
CA ARG A 1002 19.06 10.94 1.64
C ARG A 1002 18.73 11.21 3.11
N GLN A 1003 17.48 11.57 3.43
CA GLN A 1003 17.01 11.74 4.82
C GLN A 1003 17.09 10.42 5.63
N LYS A 1004 16.91 9.25 4.99
CA LYS A 1004 17.00 7.93 5.66
C LYS A 1004 18.37 7.67 6.29
N HIS A 1005 19.40 8.38 5.83
CA HIS A 1005 20.77 8.23 6.30
C HIS A 1005 21.23 9.39 7.19
N GLY A 1006 20.30 10.20 7.71
CA GLY A 1006 20.59 11.27 8.65
C GLY A 1006 21.07 12.58 8.03
N ILE A 1007 20.95 12.73 6.70
CA ILE A 1007 21.29 13.97 5.97
C ILE A 1007 20.05 14.89 5.96
N LYS A 1008 20.24 16.20 6.11
CA LYS A 1008 19.16 17.19 5.99
C LYS A 1008 18.48 17.06 4.62
N SER A 1009 17.15 17.08 4.60
CA SER A 1009 16.42 17.07 3.33
C SER A 1009 16.78 18.29 2.50
N LEU A 1010 17.17 18.09 1.25
CA LEU A 1010 17.23 19.19 0.30
C LEU A 1010 15.84 19.50 -0.28
N GLN A 1011 14.81 18.72 0.07
CA GLN A 1011 13.49 18.81 -0.54
C GLN A 1011 12.88 20.21 -0.44
N GLU A 1012 12.80 20.78 0.75
CA GLU A 1012 12.19 22.11 0.95
C GLU A 1012 13.02 23.20 0.27
N GLU A 1013 14.33 23.16 0.43
CA GLU A 1013 15.25 24.13 -0.16
C GLU A 1013 15.23 24.08 -1.69
N ALA A 1014 15.19 22.87 -2.27
CA ALA A 1014 15.07 22.65 -3.71
C ALA A 1014 13.68 23.05 -4.22
N THR A 1015 12.60 22.71 -3.48
CA THR A 1015 11.24 23.15 -3.85
C THR A 1015 11.13 24.67 -3.84
N ASP A 1016 11.71 25.32 -2.84
CA ASP A 1016 11.76 26.78 -2.76
C ASP A 1016 12.54 27.38 -3.92
N ALA A 1017 13.76 26.90 -4.16
CA ALA A 1017 14.60 27.37 -5.26
C ALA A 1017 13.90 27.22 -6.62
N ILE A 1018 13.27 26.07 -6.86
CA ILE A 1018 12.50 25.79 -8.08
C ILE A 1018 11.30 26.74 -8.21
N CYS A 1019 10.53 26.94 -7.13
CA CYS A 1019 9.36 27.81 -7.16
C CYS A 1019 9.69 29.30 -7.36
N VAL A 1020 10.90 29.73 -7.03
CA VAL A 1020 11.37 31.09 -7.32
C VAL A 1020 12.30 31.16 -8.54
N ALA A 1021 12.51 30.03 -9.23
CA ALA A 1021 13.43 29.88 -10.35
C ALA A 1021 14.86 30.38 -10.06
N ASP A 1022 15.40 30.06 -8.88
CA ASP A 1022 16.75 30.46 -8.43
C ASP A 1022 17.80 29.41 -8.80
N THR A 1023 18.48 29.65 -9.91
CA THR A 1023 19.53 28.75 -10.44
C THR A 1023 20.71 28.62 -9.49
N GLU A 1024 21.20 29.72 -8.91
CA GLU A 1024 22.38 29.68 -8.03
C GLU A 1024 22.11 28.88 -6.76
N LYS A 1025 20.90 29.01 -6.20
CA LYS A 1025 20.49 28.20 -5.06
C LYS A 1025 20.39 26.72 -5.42
N MET A 1026 19.85 26.37 -6.59
CA MET A 1026 19.87 24.98 -7.06
C MET A 1026 21.30 24.43 -7.21
N VAL A 1027 22.21 25.19 -7.82
CA VAL A 1027 23.62 24.79 -7.93
C VAL A 1027 24.26 24.63 -6.55
N GLY A 1028 23.97 25.53 -5.61
CA GLY A 1028 24.42 25.43 -4.22
C GLY A 1028 23.91 24.19 -3.47
N LEU A 1029 22.78 23.62 -3.90
CA LEU A 1029 22.23 22.36 -3.38
C LEU A 1029 22.81 21.11 -4.08
N GLY A 1030 23.72 21.30 -5.05
CA GLY A 1030 24.41 20.23 -5.78
C GLY A 1030 23.71 19.77 -7.06
N PHE A 1031 22.78 20.55 -7.61
CA PHE A 1031 22.20 20.32 -8.93
C PHE A 1031 23.16 20.77 -10.05
N ASP A 1032 23.05 20.16 -11.21
CA ASP A 1032 23.82 20.57 -12.40
C ASP A 1032 23.43 21.99 -12.83
N ARG A 1033 24.41 22.82 -13.18
CA ARG A 1033 24.21 24.24 -13.49
C ARG A 1033 23.42 24.45 -14.77
N GLU A 1034 23.79 23.75 -15.83
CA GLU A 1034 23.17 23.93 -17.14
C GLU A 1034 21.72 23.46 -17.11
N ALA A 1035 21.48 22.28 -16.53
CA ALA A 1035 20.13 21.74 -16.35
C ALA A 1035 19.27 22.61 -15.43
N SER A 1036 19.86 23.17 -14.35
CA SER A 1036 19.13 24.08 -13.43
C SER A 1036 18.76 25.39 -14.11
N GLN A 1037 19.69 26.01 -14.85
CA GLN A 1037 19.43 27.24 -15.60
C GLN A 1037 18.30 27.02 -16.61
N LEU A 1038 18.40 25.95 -17.40
CA LEU A 1038 17.37 25.59 -18.36
C LEU A 1038 16.00 25.41 -17.69
N LEU A 1039 15.92 24.66 -16.58
CA LEU A 1039 14.66 24.47 -15.88
C LEU A 1039 14.08 25.79 -15.33
N CYS A 1040 14.92 26.64 -14.73
CA CYS A 1040 14.51 27.95 -14.21
C CYS A 1040 13.99 28.86 -15.32
N ASP A 1041 14.66 28.90 -16.47
CA ASP A 1041 14.23 29.70 -17.63
C ASP A 1041 12.88 29.23 -18.17
N LEU A 1042 12.65 27.91 -18.23
CA LEU A 1042 11.36 27.35 -18.62
C LEU A 1042 10.23 27.74 -17.65
N ILE A 1043 10.51 27.74 -16.34
CA ILE A 1043 9.54 28.15 -15.31
C ILE A 1043 9.21 29.64 -15.45
N LEU A 1044 10.23 30.49 -15.63
CA LEU A 1044 10.05 31.94 -15.82
C LEU A 1044 9.23 32.24 -17.08
N LEU A 1045 9.56 31.59 -18.19
CA LEU A 1045 8.82 31.72 -19.45
C LEU A 1045 7.34 31.36 -19.28
N GLU A 1046 7.06 30.26 -18.57
CA GLU A 1046 5.70 29.78 -18.39
C GLU A 1046 4.89 30.60 -17.38
N ALA A 1047 5.52 31.07 -16.31
CA ALA A 1047 4.92 32.00 -15.36
C ALA A 1047 4.58 33.35 -16.03
N ALA A 1048 5.51 33.87 -16.84
CA ALA A 1048 5.32 35.08 -17.65
C ALA A 1048 4.09 34.95 -18.57
N SER A 1049 3.91 33.79 -19.21
CA SER A 1049 2.73 33.52 -20.05
C SER A 1049 1.40 33.53 -19.29
N LEU A 1050 1.45 33.39 -17.96
CA LEU A 1050 0.32 33.49 -17.04
C LEU A 1050 0.25 34.86 -16.33
N ARG A 1051 1.05 35.84 -16.80
CA ARG A 1051 1.18 37.20 -16.26
C ARG A 1051 1.68 37.23 -14.81
N ILE A 1052 2.51 36.26 -14.43
CA ILE A 1052 3.18 36.20 -13.14
C ILE A 1052 4.66 36.52 -13.36
N TRP A 1053 5.09 37.70 -12.93
CA TRP A 1053 6.45 38.19 -13.10
C TRP A 1053 7.29 38.11 -11.81
N ASP A 1054 6.63 38.20 -10.65
CA ASP A 1054 7.27 38.12 -9.34
C ASP A 1054 6.98 36.75 -8.71
N LEU A 1055 7.88 35.80 -8.97
CA LEU A 1055 7.78 34.45 -8.41
C LEU A 1055 8.02 34.42 -6.90
N VAL A 1056 8.78 35.37 -6.35
CA VAL A 1056 9.09 35.43 -4.92
C VAL A 1056 7.82 35.78 -4.14
N SER A 1057 7.14 36.86 -4.52
CA SER A 1057 5.87 37.25 -3.89
C SER A 1057 4.79 36.19 -4.11
N PHE A 1058 4.74 35.55 -5.28
CA PHE A 1058 3.78 34.49 -5.57
C PHE A 1058 4.01 33.25 -4.69
N HIS A 1059 5.27 32.81 -4.55
CA HIS A 1059 5.63 31.67 -3.71
C HIS A 1059 5.40 31.97 -2.23
N GLN A 1060 5.68 33.19 -1.78
CA GLN A 1060 5.39 33.62 -0.41
C GLN A 1060 3.87 33.59 -0.12
N ALA A 1061 3.05 34.08 -1.04
CA ALA A 1061 1.59 33.97 -0.91
C ALA A 1061 1.11 32.51 -0.86
N ALA A 1062 1.71 31.62 -1.65
CA ALA A 1062 1.40 30.19 -1.61
C ALA A 1062 1.80 29.54 -0.27
N LYS A 1063 2.94 29.92 0.32
CA LYS A 1063 3.36 29.48 1.67
C LYS A 1063 2.40 29.93 2.76
N GLU A 1064 1.75 31.07 2.57
CA GLU A 1064 0.72 31.60 3.48
C GLU A 1064 -0.68 31.01 3.23
N GLY A 1065 -0.79 29.96 2.39
CA GLY A 1065 -2.06 29.31 2.07
C GLY A 1065 -2.96 30.11 1.12
N ARG A 1066 -2.48 31.23 0.56
CA ARG A 1066 -3.27 32.11 -0.33
C ARG A 1066 -3.27 31.66 -1.80
N GLY A 1067 -2.84 30.43 -2.10
CA GLY A 1067 -2.83 29.88 -3.46
C GLY A 1067 -2.01 28.61 -3.62
N SER A 1068 -1.90 28.12 -4.85
CA SER A 1068 -1.02 27.00 -5.20
C SER A 1068 0.38 27.47 -5.53
N LYS A 1069 1.40 26.66 -5.24
CA LYS A 1069 2.78 26.87 -5.74
C LYS A 1069 2.79 27.07 -7.26
N ILE A 1070 3.73 27.88 -7.78
CA ILE A 1070 3.77 28.25 -9.20
C ILE A 1070 3.78 27.04 -10.14
N ILE A 1071 4.50 25.98 -9.80
CA ILE A 1071 4.58 24.76 -10.62
C ILE A 1071 3.19 24.10 -10.76
N ASN A 1072 2.47 23.95 -9.65
CA ASN A 1072 1.11 23.39 -9.66
C ASN A 1072 0.14 24.33 -10.39
N PHE A 1073 0.33 25.64 -10.26
CA PHE A 1073 -0.48 26.64 -10.95
C PHE A 1073 -0.30 26.56 -12.47
N ILE A 1074 0.95 26.48 -12.95
CA ILE A 1074 1.28 26.27 -14.35
C ILE A 1074 0.63 24.99 -14.87
N VAL A 1075 0.86 23.85 -14.20
CA VAL A 1075 0.29 22.56 -14.61
C VAL A 1075 -1.24 22.58 -14.63
N ARG A 1076 -1.89 23.16 -13.61
CA ARG A 1076 -3.36 23.30 -13.58
C ARG A 1076 -3.88 24.13 -14.75
N ARG A 1077 -3.20 25.21 -15.12
CA ARG A 1077 -3.65 26.14 -16.17
C ARG A 1077 -3.31 25.69 -17.58
N LYS A 1078 -2.19 24.97 -17.75
CA LYS A 1078 -1.64 24.63 -19.06
C LYS A 1078 -1.75 23.14 -19.39
N ASN A 1079 -1.56 22.25 -18.43
CA ASN A 1079 -1.57 20.80 -18.60
C ASN A 1079 -2.90 20.20 -18.09
N LYS A 1080 -4.02 20.71 -18.62
CA LYS A 1080 -5.38 20.45 -18.10
C LYS A 1080 -5.74 18.96 -18.05
N ILE A 1081 -5.47 18.20 -19.11
CA ILE A 1081 -5.79 16.75 -19.15
C ILE A 1081 -5.00 15.97 -18.08
N TYR A 1082 -3.69 16.23 -17.95
CA TYR A 1082 -2.88 15.65 -16.89
C TYR A 1082 -3.44 16.02 -15.50
N PHE A 1083 -3.76 17.29 -15.27
CA PHE A 1083 -4.35 17.75 -14.00
C PHE A 1083 -5.68 17.04 -13.68
N ALA A 1084 -6.55 16.86 -14.66
CA ALA A 1084 -7.81 16.13 -14.52
C ALA A 1084 -7.61 14.67 -14.06
N SER A 1085 -6.53 14.01 -14.47
CA SER A 1085 -6.20 12.66 -14.00
C SER A 1085 -5.68 12.60 -12.56
N ARG A 1086 -5.35 13.75 -11.95
CA ARG A 1086 -4.76 13.85 -10.61
C ARG A 1086 -5.68 14.51 -9.60
N ALA A 1087 -6.63 15.34 -10.05
CA ALA A 1087 -7.58 16.06 -9.23
C ALA A 1087 -8.97 15.41 -9.24
N LEU A 1088 -9.75 15.65 -8.18
CA LEU A 1088 -11.17 15.35 -8.14
C LEU A 1088 -11.94 16.59 -8.58
N LEU A 1089 -12.26 16.68 -9.86
CA LEU A 1089 -12.98 17.80 -10.45
C LEU A 1089 -14.49 17.52 -10.50
N GLY A 1090 -15.30 18.58 -10.47
CA GLY A 1090 -16.71 18.49 -10.81
C GLY A 1090 -16.94 18.05 -12.28
N PRO A 1091 -18.14 17.55 -12.62
CA PRO A 1091 -18.41 16.97 -13.94
C PRO A 1091 -18.14 17.94 -15.10
N PHE A 1092 -18.55 19.21 -14.97
CA PHE A 1092 -18.37 20.23 -16.00
C PHE A 1092 -16.90 20.62 -16.17
N ASN A 1093 -16.18 20.82 -15.07
CA ASN A 1093 -14.79 21.20 -15.09
C ASN A 1093 -13.90 20.05 -15.61
N LEU A 1094 -14.19 18.81 -15.22
CA LEU A 1094 -13.52 17.63 -15.76
C LEU A 1094 -13.68 17.57 -17.28
N LEU A 1095 -14.89 17.75 -17.79
CA LEU A 1095 -15.16 17.74 -19.22
C LEU A 1095 -14.46 18.88 -19.97
N ASP A 1096 -14.39 20.09 -19.41
CA ASP A 1096 -13.61 21.20 -19.98
C ASP A 1096 -12.11 20.85 -20.09
N HIS A 1097 -11.56 20.25 -19.02
CA HIS A 1097 -10.16 19.84 -19.01
C HIS A 1097 -9.88 18.76 -20.07
N LEU A 1098 -10.78 17.78 -20.23
CA LEU A 1098 -10.66 16.71 -21.22
C LEU A 1098 -10.81 17.19 -22.68
N ARG A 1099 -11.45 18.34 -22.93
CA ARG A 1099 -11.56 18.97 -24.25
C ARG A 1099 -10.33 19.77 -24.67
N SER A 1100 -9.40 19.98 -23.74
CA SER A 1100 -8.20 20.78 -24.01
C SER A 1100 -7.26 20.09 -25.00
N ALA A 1101 -6.42 20.86 -25.68
CA ALA A 1101 -5.41 20.28 -26.55
C ALA A 1101 -4.44 19.39 -25.75
N PRO A 1102 -4.00 18.25 -26.29
CA PRO A 1102 -2.95 17.46 -25.66
C PRO A 1102 -1.62 18.21 -25.79
N LEU A 1103 -1.02 18.57 -24.64
CA LEU A 1103 0.23 19.35 -24.58
C LEU A 1103 1.38 18.63 -23.88
N ASP A 1104 1.15 17.42 -23.38
CA ASP A 1104 2.13 16.59 -22.68
C ASP A 1104 1.92 15.11 -23.00
N LEU A 1105 2.91 14.27 -22.67
CA LEU A 1105 2.90 12.86 -23.03
C LEU A 1105 1.66 12.12 -22.49
N PRO A 1106 1.25 12.26 -21.20
CA PRO A 1106 0.01 11.65 -20.71
C PRO A 1106 -1.23 12.07 -21.52
N SER A 1107 -1.33 13.33 -21.92
CA SER A 1107 -2.45 13.84 -22.70
C SER A 1107 -2.46 13.27 -24.12
N PHE A 1108 -1.28 13.15 -24.76
CA PHE A 1108 -1.15 12.49 -26.05
C PHE A 1108 -1.50 10.99 -25.98
N MET A 1109 -1.12 10.31 -24.89
CA MET A 1109 -1.53 8.93 -24.64
C MET A 1109 -3.05 8.82 -24.58
N LEU A 1110 -3.72 9.62 -23.74
CA LEU A 1110 -5.18 9.61 -23.64
C LEU A 1110 -5.83 9.89 -24.99
N PHE A 1111 -5.38 10.92 -25.71
CA PHE A 1111 -5.92 11.28 -27.02
C PHE A 1111 -5.78 10.13 -28.02
N ARG A 1112 -4.62 9.47 -28.06
CA ARG A 1112 -4.35 8.33 -28.93
C ARG A 1112 -5.25 7.14 -28.59
N ILE A 1113 -5.44 6.85 -27.30
CA ILE A 1113 -6.30 5.76 -26.81
C ILE A 1113 -7.77 6.03 -27.17
N LEU A 1114 -8.24 7.27 -27.03
CA LEU A 1114 -9.60 7.63 -27.42
C LEU A 1114 -9.79 7.65 -28.95
N LYS A 1115 -8.73 7.95 -29.72
CA LYS A 1115 -8.77 7.94 -31.19
C LYS A 1115 -8.74 6.54 -31.79
N SER A 1116 -8.05 5.57 -31.18
CA SER A 1116 -7.85 4.22 -31.73
C SER A 1116 -9.14 3.40 -31.90
N LYS A 1117 -10.26 3.80 -31.29
CA LYS A 1117 -11.59 3.20 -31.53
C LYS A 1117 -12.38 3.83 -32.68
N ARG A 1118 -11.94 4.97 -33.23
CA ARG A 1118 -12.59 5.58 -34.41
C ARG A 1118 -12.16 4.94 -35.74
N GLU A 1119 -11.17 4.05 -35.73
CA GLU A 1119 -10.67 3.33 -36.90
C GLU A 1119 -10.50 1.85 -36.51
N ASP A 1120 -11.01 0.93 -37.34
CA ASP A 1120 -11.13 -0.53 -37.13
C ASP A 1120 -9.80 -1.27 -36.86
N VAL A 1121 -9.12 -1.00 -35.75
CA VAL A 1121 -7.92 -1.74 -35.33
C VAL A 1121 -8.33 -2.79 -34.30
N GLU A 1122 -8.62 -3.99 -34.80
CA GLU A 1122 -8.68 -5.22 -33.99
C GLU A 1122 -7.37 -5.34 -33.20
N ASP A 1123 -7.44 -5.23 -31.86
CA ASP A 1123 -6.25 -5.21 -31.02
C ASP A 1123 -5.57 -6.60 -31.03
N VAL A 1124 -4.30 -6.68 -30.61
CA VAL A 1124 -3.57 -7.95 -30.68
C VAL A 1124 -4.18 -9.01 -29.74
N LEU A 1125 -4.82 -8.61 -28.63
CA LEU A 1125 -5.59 -9.53 -27.81
C LEU A 1125 -6.88 -9.98 -28.50
N ASP A 1126 -7.57 -9.12 -29.23
CA ASP A 1126 -8.77 -9.46 -29.99
C ASP A 1126 -8.43 -10.46 -31.09
N ARG A 1127 -7.30 -10.28 -31.78
CA ARG A 1127 -6.75 -11.27 -32.71
C ARG A 1127 -6.33 -12.58 -32.03
N ILE A 1128 -5.82 -12.51 -30.80
CA ILE A 1128 -5.44 -13.71 -30.02
C ILE A 1128 -6.68 -14.44 -29.48
N LYS A 1129 -7.69 -13.71 -29.00
CA LYS A 1129 -9.00 -14.22 -28.55
C LYS A 1129 -9.78 -14.82 -29.71
N ALA A 1130 -9.80 -14.16 -30.87
CA ALA A 1130 -10.38 -14.68 -32.11
C ALA A 1130 -9.67 -15.98 -32.58
N LYS A 1131 -8.38 -16.15 -32.25
CA LYS A 1131 -7.57 -17.33 -32.58
C LYS A 1131 -7.51 -18.41 -31.48
N LYS A 1132 -8.03 -18.17 -30.27
CA LYS A 1132 -8.08 -19.16 -29.19
C LYS A 1132 -9.44 -19.16 -28.48
N ILE A 1133 -10.22 -20.21 -28.80
CA ILE A 1133 -11.41 -20.76 -28.09
C ILE A 1133 -12.77 -20.36 -28.67
N LYS A 1134 -13.14 -21.00 -29.80
CA LYS A 1134 -14.47 -21.60 -29.98
C LYS A 1134 -14.52 -22.96 -29.24
N VAL A 1135 -14.37 -22.99 -27.91
CA VAL A 1135 -14.53 -24.24 -27.14
C VAL A 1135 -15.04 -23.92 -25.74
N ARG A 1136 -16.36 -23.77 -25.59
CA ARG A 1136 -17.00 -24.11 -24.31
C ARG A 1136 -18.48 -24.49 -24.35
N ASN A 1137 -19.18 -24.36 -25.49
CA ASN A 1137 -20.62 -24.70 -25.56
C ASN A 1137 -21.06 -25.72 -26.63
N VAL A 1138 -20.17 -26.49 -27.26
CA VAL A 1138 -20.61 -27.56 -28.20
C VAL A 1138 -19.75 -28.79 -28.04
N LEU A 1139 -20.04 -29.60 -27.02
CA LEU A 1139 -19.56 -30.98 -26.94
C LEU A 1139 -20.69 -31.87 -26.41
N THR A 1140 -21.63 -32.18 -27.31
CA THR A 1140 -22.34 -33.46 -27.27
C THR A 1140 -22.05 -34.20 -28.58
N THR A 1141 -21.60 -35.44 -28.44
CA THR A 1141 -20.80 -36.22 -29.40
C THR A 1141 -21.57 -36.80 -30.60
N GLU A 1142 -22.84 -36.45 -30.82
CA GLU A 1142 -23.62 -36.94 -31.97
C GLU A 1142 -23.60 -35.99 -33.19
N ASN A 1143 -23.54 -34.67 -32.97
CA ASN A 1143 -23.61 -33.69 -34.07
C ASN A 1143 -22.32 -33.57 -34.90
N MET A 1144 -21.17 -33.99 -34.36
CA MET A 1144 -19.91 -33.95 -35.11
C MET A 1144 -19.82 -35.01 -36.21
N ARG A 1145 -20.51 -36.16 -36.06
CA ARG A 1145 -20.51 -37.19 -37.11
C ARG A 1145 -21.38 -36.77 -38.29
N ALA A 1146 -22.56 -36.20 -38.01
CA ALA A 1146 -23.44 -35.64 -39.04
C ALA A 1146 -22.79 -34.47 -39.79
N ALA A 1147 -22.12 -33.55 -39.09
CA ALA A 1147 -21.42 -32.43 -39.72
C ALA A 1147 -20.19 -32.87 -40.54
N TYR A 1148 -19.48 -33.92 -40.12
CA TYR A 1148 -18.38 -34.50 -40.92
C TYR A 1148 -18.88 -35.23 -42.16
N GLU A 1149 -19.99 -35.96 -42.06
CA GLU A 1149 -20.62 -36.66 -43.19
C GLU A 1149 -21.21 -35.67 -44.21
N GLU A 1150 -21.79 -34.56 -43.74
CA GLU A 1150 -22.33 -33.50 -44.60
C GLU A 1150 -21.21 -32.69 -45.28
N LEU A 1151 -20.10 -32.42 -44.57
CA LEU A 1151 -18.92 -31.77 -45.13
C LEU A 1151 -18.18 -32.67 -46.13
N ALA A 1152 -18.05 -33.97 -45.85
CA ALA A 1152 -17.48 -34.93 -46.78
C ALA A 1152 -18.33 -35.07 -48.05
N ALA A 1153 -19.66 -35.13 -47.92
CA ALA A 1153 -20.58 -35.15 -49.05
C ALA A 1153 -20.55 -33.84 -49.87
N TYR A 1154 -20.29 -32.70 -49.22
CA TYR A 1154 -20.12 -31.41 -49.88
C TYR A 1154 -18.78 -31.30 -50.64
N ILE A 1155 -17.69 -31.83 -50.06
CA ILE A 1155 -16.37 -31.89 -50.70
C ILE A 1155 -16.40 -32.84 -51.91
N ASP A 1156 -17.02 -34.02 -51.81
CA ASP A 1156 -17.18 -34.94 -52.95
C ASP A 1156 -18.04 -34.32 -54.08
N LYS A 1157 -19.04 -33.51 -53.74
CA LYS A 1157 -19.85 -32.75 -54.72
C LYS A 1157 -19.05 -31.68 -55.46
N ILE A 1158 -18.09 -31.05 -54.79
CA ILE A 1158 -17.21 -30.03 -55.38
C ILE A 1158 -16.14 -30.69 -56.26
N LEU A 1159 -15.64 -31.86 -55.86
CA LEU A 1159 -14.60 -32.58 -56.61
C LEU A 1159 -15.12 -33.33 -57.86
N ILE A 1160 -16.44 -33.46 -58.04
CA ILE A 1160 -17.06 -34.10 -59.23
C ILE A 1160 -17.48 -33.07 -60.32
N LYS A 1161 -17.32 -31.76 -60.11
CA LYS A 1161 -17.53 -30.74 -61.16
C LYS A 1161 -16.30 -29.86 -61.36
N GLY A 1162 -15.39 -30.37 -62.18
CA GLY A 1162 -14.25 -29.64 -62.73
C GLY A 1162 -13.56 -30.47 -63.81
N ASP A 1163 -14.17 -30.50 -65.00
CA ASP A 1163 -13.43 -30.36 -66.26
C ASP A 1163 -13.04 -28.89 -66.42
#